data_AF-A0AAN7ALH5-F1
#
_entry.id   AF-A0AAN7ALH5-F1
#
_cell.length_a   1.000
_cell.length_b   1.000
_cell.length_c   1.000
_cell.angle_alpha   90.00
_cell.angle_beta   90.00
_cell.angle_gamma   90.00
#
_symmetry.space_group_name_H-M   'P 1'
#
loop_
_entity.id
_entity.type
_entity.pdbx_description
1 polymer ?
#
loop_
_entity_poly.entity_id
_entity_poly.type
_entity_poly.pdbx_seq_one_letter_code
_entity_poly.pdbx_strand_id
1 'polypeptide(L)'
;MNRAATSVTITDPFVKYTSLIATGVYSPDAAQYRLAHHLQKVYSRLKDYTPSHEYRSRLQQIAKIVGPSRTESGEGLEGLAAPAHPIRRNPLFTRFFQNDEAKDSLALTKTLTSAQAALHADSPKGLFLSGEVGTGKSMLLDLLSEGLPTPRKKRWHFNTFMLHAFSRLEEFRRSDPATRLSSHGAEYSLLWIAKEMVEQSPILFLDEFQLPDRAASKIMNHLFIAFFQLGGVLVASSNRMPEELEKATAGYYSPPTTGGLVERVLGLGKSRYGELFGQTSDFASFLEVLKARCDFWHMEGTRDWRRRETDSRFSQSTPAVDNYTWPAGSTVKPVQEQPESNLTKPAMYHLPSDGDEKWSALQSQLGKFEPASLVVYGRKVAIPKQRAGVTYWDFDELVSSLGPADYISLASNYHTFIIDNVPVLTMSLKNEARRFITLLDALYESRCKLMIRAEVGPDDLFFPETRQRSTSQGDSQSSSTQDDNTDATYSETIAEVFQDQMSPFRPNISTYTDSPNAKYDPDQDSDFGKEQDAKVDFSKTGGFIGEDERFAYKRATSRLWELCSKQWHAREGSWWQPLTSSARHWEGSKPSSPAPSQLKNPKKNGRLRLITFTVGLSLTVFCIIFLFRTPPSSGTRNQHPESLLENLSLNEDQCRAAFPGLTKEIDDTVAEGPFVVKQTGERGPVQARIKDGKLSIIHAARRVDLSQEMLNSRTASLHQIHRAILTSPSALPDTIFSLNFQDQPYGTAFTYSRAASAALRSKDPNARNFLMPHFSFWAWNLPFIGSISRAHSAISSLESSLSFQQKIPKAVWRGTSWFNSVTSPRLRQNLILQTKNQPWADVESLNWTGSGGPNQQKNATNALATEDFCRYKYIVHTEGIAYSGRFQFLQMCNSVVLTPPIQWLQHTTHMVKPLFSNTLTLKGEEEKKLKWEPSKQMAAAWPVRYKPEEANIVFVKPDWQDLGATIAWLEENPDVAEGIARRQRDLFVGGGYFSPAAETCYWRALIRGWAKVAKTEGQGWEETEGVTFEQFALGNSK
;
A
#
# COMPACT_ATOMS: atom_id res chain seq x y z
N MET A 1 -32.50 -42.07 34.48
CA MET A 1 -31.83 -43.35 34.17
C MET A 1 -32.13 -43.71 32.73
N ASN A 2 -31.16 -43.56 31.83
CA ASN A 2 -31.16 -44.18 30.50
C ASN A 2 -29.76 -44.79 30.33
N ARG A 3 -29.68 -46.12 30.33
CA ARG A 3 -28.49 -46.89 30.00
C ARG A 3 -28.20 -46.68 28.51
N ALA A 4 -27.26 -45.81 28.19
CA ALA A 4 -26.61 -45.79 26.88
C ALA A 4 -25.24 -46.44 27.07
N ALA A 5 -24.97 -47.48 26.28
CA ALA A 5 -23.74 -48.26 26.34
C ALA A 5 -22.50 -47.36 26.32
N THR A 6 -21.59 -47.58 27.26
CA THR A 6 -20.23 -47.04 27.24
C THR A 6 -19.47 -47.69 26.09
N SER A 7 -19.75 -47.26 24.85
CA SER A 7 -18.82 -47.50 23.74
C SER A 7 -17.56 -46.70 24.06
N VAL A 8 -16.44 -47.38 24.29
CA VAL A 8 -15.13 -46.75 24.44
C VAL A 8 -14.86 -46.00 23.13
N THR A 9 -15.07 -44.69 23.10
CA THR A 9 -14.75 -43.87 21.94
C THR A 9 -13.23 -43.79 21.87
N ILE A 10 -12.66 -44.39 20.82
CA ILE A 10 -11.22 -44.31 20.54
C ILE A 10 -10.91 -42.85 20.20
N THR A 11 -10.30 -42.12 21.13
CA THR A 11 -9.95 -40.70 20.95
C THR A 11 -8.54 -40.49 20.41
N ASP A 12 -7.66 -41.50 20.54
CA ASP A 12 -6.29 -41.43 20.05
C ASP A 12 -6.27 -41.45 18.51
N PRO A 13 -5.68 -40.43 17.84
CA PRO A 13 -5.67 -40.33 16.39
C PRO A 13 -4.94 -41.48 15.71
N PHE A 14 -3.90 -42.06 16.32
CA PHE A 14 -3.17 -43.18 15.73
C PHE A 14 -4.00 -44.47 15.77
N VAL A 15 -4.63 -44.75 16.92
CA VAL A 15 -5.51 -45.92 17.07
C VAL A 15 -6.76 -45.78 16.20
N LYS A 16 -7.30 -44.57 16.08
CA LYS A 16 -8.42 -44.28 15.16
C LYS A 16 -8.01 -44.51 13.71
N TYR A 17 -6.84 -44.03 13.30
CA TYR A 17 -6.31 -44.26 11.96
C TYR A 17 -6.09 -45.75 11.66
N THR A 18 -5.44 -46.51 12.55
CA THR A 18 -5.22 -47.95 12.35
C THR A 18 -6.54 -48.75 12.36
N SER A 19 -7.51 -48.34 13.17
CA SER A 19 -8.86 -48.93 13.14
C SER A 19 -9.56 -48.69 11.79
N LEU A 20 -9.40 -47.50 11.20
CA LEU A 20 -9.99 -47.15 9.90
C LEU A 20 -9.31 -47.87 8.73
N ILE A 21 -8.02 -48.20 8.85
CA ILE A 21 -7.35 -49.11 7.92
C ILE A 21 -7.91 -50.53 8.09
N ALA A 22 -8.03 -51.00 9.34
CA ALA A 22 -8.52 -52.35 9.63
C ALA A 22 -9.97 -52.58 9.16
N THR A 23 -10.81 -51.55 9.19
CA THR A 23 -12.18 -51.60 8.65
C THR A 23 -12.25 -51.44 7.13
N GLY A 24 -11.11 -51.24 6.46
CA GLY A 24 -11.04 -51.04 5.01
C GLY A 24 -11.56 -49.68 4.53
N VAL A 25 -11.82 -48.74 5.45
CA VAL A 25 -12.25 -47.37 5.10
C VAL A 25 -11.07 -46.57 4.53
N TYR A 26 -9.86 -46.81 5.04
CA TYR A 26 -8.61 -46.20 4.56
C TYR A 26 -7.67 -47.24 3.95
N SER A 27 -6.97 -46.85 2.89
CA SER A 27 -5.88 -47.64 2.32
C SER A 27 -4.59 -47.41 3.11
N PRO A 28 -3.76 -48.45 3.29
CA PRO A 28 -2.50 -48.30 4.01
C PRO A 28 -1.50 -47.45 3.21
N ASP A 29 -1.02 -46.37 3.82
CA ASP A 29 0.03 -45.51 3.28
C ASP A 29 1.14 -45.28 4.33
N ALA A 30 2.39 -45.41 3.92
CA ALA A 30 3.53 -45.32 4.83
C ALA A 30 3.77 -43.89 5.35
N ALA A 31 3.53 -42.86 4.54
CA ALA A 31 3.69 -41.47 4.95
C ALA A 31 2.58 -41.04 5.93
N GLN A 32 1.32 -41.42 5.64
CA GLN A 32 0.19 -41.21 6.53
C GLN A 32 0.34 -41.96 7.85
N TYR A 33 0.84 -43.21 7.83
CA TYR A 33 1.08 -43.99 9.05
C TYR A 33 2.14 -43.35 9.96
N ARG A 34 3.28 -42.90 9.40
CA ARG A 34 4.33 -42.18 10.15
C ARG A 34 3.78 -40.91 10.79
N LEU A 35 2.98 -40.15 10.04
CA LEU A 35 2.35 -38.94 10.55
C LEU A 35 1.30 -39.25 11.62
N ALA A 36 0.46 -40.27 11.44
CA ALA A 36 -0.52 -40.68 12.45
C ALA A 36 0.16 -41.02 13.79
N HIS A 37 1.31 -41.71 13.75
CA HIS A 37 2.12 -41.95 14.95
C HIS A 37 2.70 -40.66 15.55
N HIS A 38 3.09 -39.68 14.72
CA HIS A 38 3.49 -38.36 15.22
C HIS A 38 2.30 -37.59 15.84
N LEU A 39 1.11 -37.69 15.25
CA LEU A 39 -0.11 -37.08 15.78
C LEU A 39 -0.48 -37.61 17.16
N GLN A 40 -0.15 -38.85 17.48
CA GLN A 40 -0.32 -39.39 18.84
C GLN A 40 0.51 -38.61 19.88
N LYS A 41 1.73 -38.20 19.53
CA LYS A 41 2.58 -37.36 20.39
C LYS A 41 1.97 -35.98 20.56
N VAL A 42 1.51 -35.36 19.45
CA VAL A 42 0.84 -34.06 19.47
C VAL A 42 -0.43 -34.12 20.33
N TYR A 43 -1.27 -35.14 20.13
CA TYR A 43 -2.49 -35.39 20.90
C TYR A 43 -2.20 -35.50 22.40
N SER A 44 -1.18 -36.27 22.78
CA SER A 44 -0.80 -36.45 24.19
C SER A 44 -0.35 -35.15 24.85
N ARG A 45 0.26 -34.22 24.10
CA ARG A 45 0.62 -32.88 24.59
C ARG A 45 -0.57 -31.93 24.72
N LEU A 46 -1.56 -32.05 23.83
CA LEU A 46 -2.67 -31.09 23.72
C LEU A 46 -3.93 -31.49 24.48
N LYS A 47 -4.14 -32.77 24.77
CA LYS A 47 -5.39 -33.29 25.35
C LYS A 47 -5.82 -32.61 26.65
N ASP A 48 -4.86 -32.21 27.49
CA ASP A 48 -5.10 -31.59 28.81
C ASP A 48 -4.64 -30.12 28.86
N TYR A 49 -4.30 -29.54 27.70
CA TYR A 49 -3.68 -28.22 27.68
C TYR A 49 -4.67 -27.12 28.06
N THR A 50 -4.28 -26.31 29.04
CA THR A 50 -4.92 -25.03 29.37
C THR A 50 -3.86 -23.96 29.60
N PRO A 51 -4.07 -22.70 29.18
CA PRO A 51 -3.10 -21.63 29.42
C PRO A 51 -2.86 -21.43 30.92
N SER A 52 -1.58 -21.30 31.32
CA SER A 52 -1.14 -21.13 32.71
C SER A 52 -1.72 -19.86 33.38
N HIS A 53 -1.68 -19.82 34.72
CA HIS A 53 -2.18 -18.69 35.51
C HIS A 53 -1.46 -17.38 35.20
N GLU A 54 -0.18 -17.44 34.80
CA GLU A 54 0.58 -16.27 34.40
C GLU A 54 0.02 -15.64 33.11
N TYR A 55 -0.33 -16.45 32.11
CA TYR A 55 -0.98 -15.96 30.90
C TYR A 55 -2.36 -15.37 31.20
N ARG A 56 -3.12 -15.95 32.13
CA ARG A 56 -4.41 -15.37 32.58
C ARG A 56 -4.23 -14.01 33.25
N SER A 57 -3.18 -13.83 34.04
CA SER A 57 -2.84 -12.55 34.65
C SER A 57 -2.49 -11.50 33.60
N ARG A 58 -1.69 -11.86 32.59
CA ARG A 58 -1.37 -10.99 31.44
C ARG A 58 -2.63 -10.66 30.62
N LEU A 59 -3.49 -11.64 30.36
CA LEU A 59 -4.79 -11.45 29.69
C LEU A 59 -5.69 -10.48 30.48
N GLN A 60 -5.69 -10.55 31.81
CA GLN A 60 -6.44 -9.63 32.68
C GLN A 60 -5.84 -8.21 32.69
N GLN A 61 -4.52 -8.07 32.66
CA GLN A 61 -3.85 -6.76 32.52
C GLN A 61 -4.19 -6.11 31.17
N ILE A 62 -4.13 -6.88 30.09
CA ILE A 62 -4.55 -6.44 28.76
C ILE A 62 -6.05 -6.10 28.76
N ALA A 63 -6.89 -6.89 29.44
CA ALA A 63 -8.32 -6.60 29.58
C ALA A 63 -8.61 -5.26 30.27
N LYS A 64 -7.78 -4.86 31.24
CA LYS A 64 -7.90 -3.56 31.93
C LYS A 64 -7.46 -2.40 31.04
N ILE A 65 -6.47 -2.61 30.18
CA ILE A 65 -5.94 -1.59 29.25
C ILE A 65 -6.86 -1.42 28.02
N VAL A 66 -7.47 -2.50 27.55
CA VAL A 66 -8.21 -2.54 26.28
C VAL A 66 -9.74 -2.56 26.48
N GLY A 67 -10.22 -2.81 27.70
CA GLY A 67 -11.64 -2.80 28.00
C GLY A 67 -12.26 -1.42 27.77
N PRO A 68 -13.50 -1.33 27.25
CA PRO A 68 -14.20 -0.05 27.17
C PRO A 68 -14.31 0.53 28.58
N SER A 69 -13.97 1.81 28.75
CA SER A 69 -14.29 2.56 29.97
C SER A 69 -15.81 2.57 30.11
N ARG A 70 -16.35 1.57 30.79
CA ARG A 70 -17.73 1.58 31.25
C ARG A 70 -17.81 2.68 32.30
N THR A 71 -18.36 3.82 31.90
CA THR A 71 -19.13 4.68 32.80
C THR A 71 -20.34 3.86 33.27
N GLU A 72 -20.14 3.00 34.26
CA GLU A 72 -21.24 2.40 35.01
C GLU A 72 -21.53 3.28 36.22
N SER A 73 -22.67 3.97 36.11
CA SER A 73 -23.51 4.39 37.23
C SER A 73 -23.84 3.21 38.13
N GLY A 74 -23.62 3.38 39.44
CA GLY A 74 -24.44 2.76 40.49
C GLY A 74 -24.15 1.32 40.86
N GLU A 75 -23.73 1.17 42.12
CA GLU A 75 -23.85 -0.03 42.98
C GLU A 75 -22.77 -1.11 42.87
N GLY A 76 -22.01 -1.24 43.97
CA GLY A 76 -21.39 -2.50 44.37
C GLY A 76 -19.87 -2.52 44.50
N LEU A 77 -19.28 -1.67 45.34
CA LEU A 77 -18.09 -2.01 46.16
C LEU A 77 -17.84 -0.90 47.19
N GLU A 78 -18.72 -0.85 48.20
CA GLU A 78 -18.34 -0.33 49.51
C GLU A 78 -17.30 -1.26 50.12
N GLY A 79 -16.15 -0.69 50.50
CA GLY A 79 -15.10 -1.43 51.16
C GLY A 79 -13.82 -0.63 51.29
N LEU A 80 -13.86 0.39 52.16
CA LEU A 80 -12.75 1.11 52.81
C LEU A 80 -12.57 2.59 52.39
N ALA A 81 -13.03 3.45 53.31
CA ALA A 81 -12.77 4.88 53.53
C ALA A 81 -13.74 5.92 52.92
N ALA A 82 -14.47 6.59 53.83
CA ALA A 82 -15.43 7.67 53.57
C ALA A 82 -14.77 8.98 53.04
N PRO A 83 -15.50 9.80 52.25
CA PRO A 83 -14.94 10.90 51.45
C PRO A 83 -14.79 12.24 52.19
N ALA A 84 -14.29 12.24 53.44
CA ALA A 84 -14.17 13.48 54.23
C ALA A 84 -12.91 13.57 55.12
N HIS A 85 -11.79 12.92 54.75
CA HIS A 85 -10.56 13.01 55.55
C HIS A 85 -9.62 14.15 55.07
N PRO A 86 -9.13 15.04 55.96
CA PRO A 86 -8.33 16.22 55.61
C PRO A 86 -6.92 15.96 55.06
N ILE A 87 -6.50 14.69 54.90
CA ILE A 87 -5.16 14.31 54.43
C ILE A 87 -4.98 14.51 52.91
N ARG A 88 -6.07 14.48 52.12
CA ARG A 88 -6.03 14.66 50.66
C ARG A 88 -5.90 16.10 50.17
N ARG A 89 -5.80 17.10 51.06
CA ARG A 89 -5.57 18.52 50.70
C ARG A 89 -4.10 18.92 50.61
N ASN A 90 -3.17 17.99 50.83
CA ASN A 90 -1.74 18.29 50.80
C ASN A 90 -1.19 18.12 49.36
N PRO A 91 -0.57 19.14 48.73
CA PRO A 91 -0.07 19.09 47.35
C PRO A 91 1.05 18.05 47.09
N LEU A 92 1.52 17.38 48.14
CA LEU A 92 2.46 16.27 48.05
C LEU A 92 1.78 14.92 47.78
N PHE A 93 0.51 14.73 48.16
CA PHE A 93 -0.22 13.47 47.95
C PHE A 93 -0.85 13.36 46.55
N THR A 94 -1.15 14.48 45.89
CA THR A 94 -1.60 14.51 44.49
C THR A 94 -0.52 14.09 43.50
N ARG A 95 0.76 14.17 43.89
CA ARG A 95 1.90 13.74 43.08
C ARG A 95 2.11 12.22 43.08
N PHE A 96 1.58 11.52 44.08
CA PHE A 96 1.67 10.06 44.18
C PHE A 96 0.54 9.31 43.45
N PHE A 97 -0.52 10.01 43.02
CA PHE A 97 -1.68 9.41 42.36
C PHE A 97 -2.00 10.05 40.98
N GLN A 98 -1.09 10.85 40.41
CA GLN A 98 -1.24 11.41 39.06
C GLN A 98 -0.46 10.58 38.01
N ASN A 99 -1.21 9.74 37.29
CA ASN A 99 -1.00 9.26 35.92
C ASN A 99 0.43 8.91 35.45
N ASP A 100 0.84 7.66 35.69
CA ASP A 100 1.85 6.94 34.87
C ASP A 100 1.23 5.84 33.96
N GLU A 101 -0.09 5.59 34.04
CA GLU A 101 -0.74 4.48 33.30
C GLU A 101 -0.63 4.58 31.76
N ALA A 102 -0.57 5.81 31.20
CA ALA A 102 -0.42 5.99 29.76
C ALA A 102 0.99 5.63 29.25
N LYS A 103 2.05 5.80 30.07
CA LYS A 103 3.42 5.42 29.72
C LYS A 103 3.65 3.91 29.89
N ASP A 104 3.05 3.32 30.91
CA ASP A 104 3.12 1.87 31.14
C ASP A 104 2.37 1.07 30.07
N SER A 105 1.23 1.57 29.58
CA SER A 105 0.49 0.91 28.48
C SER A 105 1.27 0.85 27.16
N LEU A 106 2.14 1.84 26.89
CA LEU A 106 3.00 1.94 25.70
C LEU A 106 4.26 1.07 25.83
N ALA A 107 4.80 0.94 27.04
CA ALA A 107 5.89 0.01 27.32
C ALA A 107 5.42 -1.44 27.23
N LEU A 108 4.23 -1.74 27.77
CA LEU A 108 3.66 -3.07 27.76
C LEU A 108 3.32 -3.54 26.34
N THR A 109 2.70 -2.70 25.49
CA THR A 109 2.43 -3.03 24.08
C THR A 109 3.69 -3.31 23.26
N LYS A 110 4.76 -2.54 23.47
CA LYS A 110 6.06 -2.79 22.82
C LYS A 110 6.72 -4.08 23.31
N THR A 111 6.59 -4.41 24.60
CA THR A 111 7.07 -5.71 25.11
C THR A 111 6.25 -6.89 24.60
N LEU A 112 4.94 -6.72 24.42
CA LEU A 112 3.99 -7.73 23.94
C LEU A 112 3.96 -7.90 22.40
N THR A 113 4.70 -7.09 21.66
CA THR A 113 4.89 -7.26 20.20
C THR A 113 6.30 -7.76 19.87
N SER A 114 7.14 -7.99 20.88
CA SER A 114 8.49 -8.52 20.67
C SER A 114 8.45 -9.99 20.23
N ALA A 115 9.00 -10.29 19.05
CA ALA A 115 9.16 -11.67 18.58
C ALA A 115 9.97 -12.53 19.58
N GLN A 116 10.89 -11.91 20.33
CA GLN A 116 11.70 -12.57 21.37
C GLN A 116 10.88 -13.18 22.51
N ALA A 117 9.83 -12.50 22.99
CA ALA A 117 8.97 -13.06 24.04
C ALA A 117 8.14 -14.25 23.53
N ALA A 118 7.77 -14.24 22.24
CA ALA A 118 7.05 -15.36 21.62
C ALA A 118 7.96 -16.60 21.45
N LEU A 119 9.24 -16.40 21.13
CA LEU A 119 10.22 -17.49 20.99
C LEU A 119 10.37 -18.29 22.29
N HIS A 120 10.33 -17.64 23.45
CA HIS A 120 10.53 -18.26 24.77
C HIS A 120 9.23 -18.57 25.54
N ALA A 121 8.06 -18.56 24.90
CA ALA A 121 6.81 -18.85 25.60
C ALA A 121 6.73 -20.33 26.07
N ASP A 122 6.05 -20.58 27.17
CA ASP A 122 5.93 -21.91 27.82
C ASP A 122 4.72 -22.72 27.32
N SER A 123 4.10 -22.36 26.19
CA SER A 123 3.02 -23.16 25.59
C SER A 123 3.54 -24.42 24.86
N PRO A 124 2.76 -25.51 24.78
CA PRO A 124 3.12 -26.69 24.01
C PRO A 124 3.33 -26.39 22.53
N LYS A 125 4.22 -27.14 21.89
CA LYS A 125 4.44 -27.03 20.46
C LYS A 125 3.25 -27.55 19.66
N GLY A 126 2.83 -26.75 18.68
CA GLY A 126 1.82 -27.10 17.69
C GLY A 126 2.37 -27.98 16.57
N LEU A 127 1.67 -28.02 15.43
CA LEU A 127 2.06 -28.82 14.26
C LEU A 127 1.86 -28.00 12.99
N PHE A 128 2.87 -27.96 12.12
CA PHE A 128 2.77 -27.40 10.78
C PHE A 128 3.02 -28.49 9.74
N LEU A 129 1.98 -28.82 8.98
CA LEU A 129 1.97 -29.92 8.03
C LEU A 129 2.07 -29.40 6.59
N SER A 130 3.12 -29.81 5.86
CA SER A 130 3.32 -29.48 4.44
C SER A 130 3.24 -30.74 3.56
N GLY A 131 2.85 -30.61 2.29
CA GLY A 131 2.83 -31.72 1.33
C GLY A 131 2.02 -31.39 0.08
N GLU A 132 2.02 -32.24 -0.95
CA GLU A 132 1.25 -32.01 -2.17
C GLU A 132 -0.28 -32.12 -1.97
N VAL A 133 -1.05 -31.67 -2.97
CA VAL A 133 -2.52 -31.74 -2.98
C VAL A 133 -2.95 -33.21 -3.01
N GLY A 134 -3.90 -33.61 -2.15
CA GLY A 134 -4.48 -34.96 -2.17
C GLY A 134 -3.78 -36.00 -1.30
N THR A 135 -2.68 -35.65 -0.64
CA THR A 135 -1.87 -36.55 0.19
C THR A 135 -2.51 -37.02 1.51
N GLY A 136 -3.67 -36.47 1.88
CA GLY A 136 -4.41 -36.85 3.11
C GLY A 136 -4.19 -35.93 4.31
N LYS A 137 -3.61 -34.73 4.12
CA LYS A 137 -3.35 -33.75 5.20
C LYS A 137 -4.59 -33.40 6.03
N SER A 138 -5.66 -32.96 5.38
CA SER A 138 -6.90 -32.54 6.06
C SER A 138 -7.55 -33.68 6.83
N MET A 139 -7.56 -34.90 6.26
CA MET A 139 -8.06 -36.12 6.91
C MET A 139 -7.33 -36.42 8.21
N LEU A 140 -5.99 -36.32 8.22
CA LEU A 140 -5.19 -36.58 9.42
C LEU A 140 -5.39 -35.48 10.48
N LEU A 141 -5.59 -34.23 10.06
CA LEU A 141 -6.00 -33.15 10.97
C LEU A 141 -7.44 -33.33 11.49
N ASP A 142 -8.37 -33.89 10.69
CA ASP A 142 -9.72 -34.27 11.14
C ASP A 142 -9.62 -35.25 12.31
N LEU A 143 -8.83 -36.31 12.17
CA LEU A 143 -8.63 -37.31 13.22
C LEU A 143 -8.09 -36.70 14.52
N LEU A 144 -7.11 -35.79 14.42
CA LEU A 144 -6.57 -35.10 15.60
C LEU A 144 -7.62 -34.14 16.22
N SER A 145 -8.27 -33.32 15.38
CA SER A 145 -9.21 -32.31 15.84
C SER A 145 -10.45 -32.93 16.47
N GLU A 146 -11.00 -34.02 15.92
CA GLU A 146 -12.12 -34.76 16.50
C GLU A 146 -11.70 -35.55 17.74
N GLY A 147 -10.48 -36.10 17.75
CA GLY A 147 -9.96 -36.91 18.86
C GLY A 147 -9.75 -36.13 20.15
N LEU A 148 -9.40 -34.84 20.09
CA LEU A 148 -9.12 -34.03 21.28
C LEU A 148 -10.36 -33.88 22.19
N PRO A 149 -10.28 -34.19 23.50
CA PRO A 149 -11.44 -34.12 24.40
C PRO A 149 -11.83 -32.69 24.81
N THR A 150 -11.09 -31.67 24.40
CA THR A 150 -11.34 -30.27 24.80
C THR A 150 -12.35 -29.57 23.89
N PRO A 151 -13.35 -28.85 24.45
CA PRO A 151 -14.28 -28.05 23.66
C PRO A 151 -13.69 -26.70 23.23
N ARG A 152 -12.56 -26.28 23.85
CA ARG A 152 -11.88 -25.01 23.58
C ARG A 152 -10.89 -25.13 22.41
N LYS A 153 -11.39 -25.64 21.29
CA LYS A 153 -10.64 -25.75 20.03
C LYS A 153 -11.52 -25.22 18.90
N LYS A 154 -10.90 -24.55 17.94
CA LYS A 154 -11.62 -24.05 16.76
C LYS A 154 -10.83 -24.34 15.51
N ARG A 155 -11.52 -24.77 14.47
CA ARG A 155 -10.94 -25.08 13.17
C ARG A 155 -11.54 -24.18 12.12
N TRP A 156 -10.66 -23.60 11.30
CA TRP A 156 -11.03 -22.71 10.22
C TRP A 156 -10.22 -23.05 8.98
N HIS A 157 -10.84 -22.82 7.83
CA HIS A 157 -10.08 -22.61 6.60
C HIS A 157 -9.43 -21.21 6.66
N PHE A 158 -8.20 -21.09 6.12
CA PHE A 158 -7.39 -19.88 6.28
C PHE A 158 -8.09 -18.60 5.79
N ASN A 159 -8.74 -18.63 4.62
CA ASN A 159 -9.41 -17.46 4.05
C ASN A 159 -10.56 -16.97 4.93
N THR A 160 -11.37 -17.88 5.46
CA THR A 160 -12.49 -17.55 6.35
C THR A 160 -12.01 -17.08 7.71
N PHE A 161 -10.91 -17.62 8.22
CA PHE A 161 -10.27 -17.08 9.41
C PHE A 161 -9.87 -15.61 9.22
N MET A 162 -9.25 -15.28 8.09
CA MET A 162 -8.86 -13.90 7.78
C MET A 162 -10.08 -12.97 7.68
N LEU A 163 -11.15 -13.41 7.02
CA LEU A 163 -12.41 -12.67 6.95
C LEU A 163 -13.01 -12.40 8.33
N HIS A 164 -13.04 -13.41 9.19
CA HIS A 164 -13.49 -13.26 10.56
C HIS A 164 -12.61 -12.28 11.35
N ALA A 165 -11.29 -12.36 11.22
CA ALA A 165 -10.35 -11.45 11.87
C ALA A 165 -10.54 -10.00 11.41
N PHE A 166 -10.71 -9.76 10.11
CA PHE A 166 -10.96 -8.43 9.56
C PHE A 166 -12.31 -7.85 10.03
N SER A 167 -13.38 -8.65 9.99
CA SER A 167 -14.69 -8.21 10.48
C SER A 167 -14.64 -7.82 11.95
N ARG A 168 -13.96 -8.61 12.78
CA ARG A 168 -13.78 -8.31 14.21
C ARG A 168 -12.95 -7.06 14.45
N LEU A 169 -11.89 -6.86 13.67
CA LEU A 169 -11.09 -5.65 13.71
C LEU A 169 -11.92 -4.40 13.36
N GLU A 170 -12.81 -4.53 12.36
CA GLU A 170 -13.66 -3.43 11.95
C GLU A 170 -14.78 -3.14 12.98
N GLU A 171 -15.41 -4.17 13.53
CA GLU A 171 -16.35 -4.04 14.66
C GLU A 171 -15.72 -3.28 15.82
N PHE A 172 -14.49 -3.66 16.20
CA PHE A 172 -13.73 -2.99 17.25
C PHE A 172 -13.44 -1.52 16.90
N ARG A 173 -12.96 -1.23 15.69
CA ARG A 173 -12.72 0.14 15.16
C ARG A 173 -13.99 0.99 15.00
N ARG A 174 -15.17 0.37 14.96
CA ARG A 174 -16.47 1.05 14.94
C ARG A 174 -16.96 1.34 16.36
N SER A 175 -16.69 0.45 17.31
CA SER A 175 -17.08 0.62 18.72
C SER A 175 -16.28 1.70 19.46
N ASP A 176 -15.04 1.97 19.04
CA ASP A 176 -14.20 3.01 19.64
C ASP A 176 -13.69 4.02 18.59
N PRO A 177 -14.29 5.23 18.49
CA PRO A 177 -13.85 6.26 17.57
C PRO A 177 -12.50 6.89 17.98
N ALA A 178 -12.09 6.78 19.25
CA ALA A 178 -10.85 7.40 19.74
C ALA A 178 -9.59 6.68 19.22
N THR A 179 -9.69 5.40 18.89
CA THR A 179 -8.61 4.59 18.30
C THR A 179 -8.33 4.91 16.81
N ARG A 180 -9.16 5.73 16.14
CA ARG A 180 -8.91 6.18 14.74
C ARG A 180 -7.88 7.30 14.63
N LEU A 181 -7.61 8.03 15.72
CA LEU A 181 -6.76 9.22 15.74
C LEU A 181 -5.30 8.93 16.10
N SER A 182 -4.96 7.69 16.50
CA SER A 182 -3.61 7.32 16.90
C SER A 182 -3.00 6.25 15.98
N SER A 183 -1.74 6.46 15.56
CA SER A 183 -0.92 5.46 14.85
C SER A 183 -0.79 4.13 15.61
N HIS A 184 -1.04 4.13 16.92
CA HIS A 184 -0.89 2.98 17.82
C HIS A 184 -2.18 2.19 17.99
N GLY A 185 -3.35 2.75 17.63
CA GLY A 185 -4.65 2.08 17.75
C GLY A 185 -4.74 0.79 16.95
N ALA A 186 -3.99 0.66 15.85
CA ALA A 186 -3.92 -0.56 15.06
C ALA A 186 -3.26 -1.74 15.81
N GLU A 187 -2.21 -1.50 16.60
CA GLU A 187 -1.51 -2.54 17.38
C GLU A 187 -2.37 -2.99 18.57
N TYR A 188 -3.02 -2.05 19.26
CA TYR A 188 -3.98 -2.36 20.33
C TYR A 188 -5.17 -3.19 19.83
N SER A 189 -5.67 -2.90 18.62
CA SER A 189 -6.79 -3.63 18.01
C SER A 189 -6.44 -5.11 17.73
N LEU A 190 -5.21 -5.41 17.30
CA LEU A 190 -4.78 -6.79 17.01
C LEU A 190 -4.52 -7.60 18.28
N LEU A 191 -3.96 -6.97 19.31
CA LEU A 191 -3.79 -7.59 20.63
C LEU A 191 -5.13 -7.98 21.26
N TRP A 192 -6.16 -7.16 21.06
CA TRP A 192 -7.51 -7.46 21.51
C TRP A 192 -8.08 -8.72 20.84
N ILE A 193 -7.94 -8.84 19.52
CA ILE A 193 -8.40 -10.01 18.77
C ILE A 193 -7.63 -11.26 19.22
N ALA A 194 -6.30 -11.17 19.37
CA ALA A 194 -5.50 -12.28 19.86
C ALA A 194 -5.95 -12.75 21.25
N LYS A 195 -6.29 -11.81 22.14
CA LYS A 195 -6.84 -12.08 23.48
C LYS A 195 -8.19 -12.81 23.39
N GLU A 196 -9.13 -12.29 22.61
CA GLU A 196 -10.45 -12.91 22.40
C GLU A 196 -10.30 -14.34 21.86
N MET A 197 -9.38 -14.55 20.91
CA MET A 197 -9.11 -15.86 20.32
C MET A 197 -8.60 -16.87 21.34
N VAL A 198 -7.64 -16.50 22.21
CA VAL A 198 -7.12 -17.42 23.23
C VAL A 198 -8.15 -17.69 24.33
N GLU A 199 -8.99 -16.70 24.67
CA GLU A 199 -10.09 -16.88 25.61
C GLU A 199 -11.17 -17.84 25.07
N GLN A 200 -11.51 -17.78 23.77
CA GLN A 200 -12.49 -18.71 23.18
C GLN A 200 -11.87 -20.07 22.85
N SER A 201 -10.76 -20.08 22.13
CA SER A 201 -10.11 -21.26 21.56
C SER A 201 -8.57 -21.14 21.60
N PRO A 202 -7.91 -21.56 22.70
CA PRO A 202 -6.44 -21.58 22.80
C PRO A 202 -5.78 -22.54 21.79
N ILE A 203 -6.51 -23.56 21.30
CA ILE A 203 -6.02 -24.45 20.24
C ILE A 203 -6.71 -24.06 18.93
N LEU A 204 -5.92 -23.58 17.98
CA LEU A 204 -6.39 -23.13 16.67
C LEU A 204 -5.92 -24.09 15.57
N PHE A 205 -6.86 -24.60 14.79
CA PHE A 205 -6.59 -25.38 13.58
C PHE A 205 -6.82 -24.50 12.35
N LEU A 206 -5.80 -24.34 11.50
CA LEU A 206 -5.87 -23.61 10.24
C LEU A 206 -5.59 -24.53 9.06
N ASP A 207 -6.62 -24.77 8.26
CA ASP A 207 -6.49 -25.51 7.02
C ASP A 207 -6.08 -24.59 5.87
N GLU A 208 -5.21 -25.10 5.01
CA GLU A 208 -4.72 -24.41 3.80
C GLU A 208 -4.10 -23.05 4.08
N PHE A 209 -3.21 -22.99 5.07
CA PHE A 209 -2.41 -21.81 5.40
C PHE A 209 -1.62 -21.34 4.16
N GLN A 210 -2.00 -20.17 3.66
CA GLN A 210 -1.44 -19.51 2.48
C GLN A 210 -1.14 -18.06 2.85
N LEU A 211 -0.22 -17.41 2.13
CA LEU A 211 0.09 -15.99 2.35
C LEU A 211 -0.31 -15.20 1.11
N PRO A 212 -1.36 -14.38 1.20
CA PRO A 212 -1.90 -13.72 0.01
C PRO A 212 -1.08 -12.49 -0.42
N ASP A 213 -0.69 -11.60 0.51
CA ASP A 213 -0.01 -10.34 0.17
C ASP A 213 0.85 -9.76 1.32
N ARG A 214 1.62 -8.70 1.02
CA ARG A 214 2.51 -8.02 1.99
C ARG A 214 1.75 -7.32 3.11
N ALA A 215 0.54 -6.81 2.87
CA ALA A 215 -0.23 -6.11 3.90
C ALA A 215 -0.92 -7.09 4.86
N ALA A 216 -1.55 -8.17 4.39
CA ALA A 216 -2.08 -9.22 5.26
C ALA A 216 -0.97 -9.96 6.01
N SER A 217 0.21 -10.15 5.39
CA SER A 217 1.38 -10.72 6.06
C SER A 217 1.78 -9.94 7.32
N LYS A 218 1.72 -8.60 7.29
CA LYS A 218 1.95 -7.77 8.49
C LYS A 218 0.90 -7.97 9.57
N ILE A 219 -0.37 -8.00 9.18
CA ILE A 219 -1.48 -8.19 10.14
C ILE A 219 -1.37 -9.56 10.81
N MET A 220 -1.10 -10.61 10.02
CA MET A 220 -0.89 -11.96 10.53
C MET A 220 0.34 -12.06 11.44
N ASN A 221 1.45 -11.42 11.06
CA ASN A 221 2.65 -11.39 11.88
C ASN A 221 2.33 -10.89 13.29
N HIS A 222 1.73 -9.71 13.40
CA HIS A 222 1.38 -9.13 14.70
C HIS A 222 0.31 -9.93 15.45
N LEU A 223 -0.71 -10.45 14.75
CA LEU A 223 -1.78 -11.25 15.36
C LEU A 223 -1.26 -12.57 15.94
N PHE A 224 -0.45 -13.33 15.19
CA PHE A 224 0.05 -14.62 15.64
C PHE A 224 1.18 -14.49 16.66
N ILE A 225 2.06 -13.49 16.55
CA ILE A 225 3.05 -13.21 17.61
C ILE A 225 2.32 -12.96 18.94
N ALA A 226 1.29 -12.11 18.93
CA ALA A 226 0.45 -11.87 20.10
C ALA A 226 -0.26 -13.14 20.58
N PHE A 227 -0.83 -13.94 19.67
CA PHE A 227 -1.51 -15.20 19.98
C PHE A 227 -0.57 -16.20 20.68
N PHE A 228 0.65 -16.38 20.19
CA PHE A 228 1.63 -17.29 20.80
C PHE A 228 2.10 -16.80 22.18
N GLN A 229 2.31 -15.50 22.35
CA GLN A 229 2.68 -14.92 23.64
C GLN A 229 1.59 -15.09 24.71
N LEU A 230 0.32 -15.11 24.31
CA LEU A 230 -0.81 -15.33 25.21
C LEU A 230 -1.05 -16.82 25.52
N GLY A 231 -0.21 -17.72 25.00
CA GLY A 231 -0.31 -19.16 25.22
C GLY A 231 -1.18 -19.89 24.19
N GLY A 232 -1.44 -19.28 23.04
CA GLY A 232 -2.10 -19.97 21.93
C GLY A 232 -1.23 -21.06 21.31
N VAL A 233 -1.87 -22.12 20.78
CA VAL A 233 -1.21 -23.21 20.06
C VAL A 233 -1.82 -23.35 18.67
N LEU A 234 -0.96 -23.36 17.64
CA LEU A 234 -1.36 -23.42 16.23
C LEU A 234 -1.09 -24.80 15.63
N VAL A 235 -2.12 -25.38 15.01
CA VAL A 235 -2.01 -26.54 14.14
C VAL A 235 -2.41 -26.12 12.72
N ALA A 236 -1.49 -26.14 11.76
CA ALA A 236 -1.74 -25.65 10.41
C ALA A 236 -1.39 -26.70 9.34
N SER A 237 -2.14 -26.71 8.23
CA SER A 237 -1.77 -27.43 7.00
C SER A 237 -1.50 -26.46 5.85
N SER A 238 -0.47 -26.72 5.05
CA SER A 238 -0.14 -25.95 3.85
C SER A 238 0.30 -26.86 2.70
N ASN A 239 0.22 -26.35 1.47
CA ASN A 239 0.82 -27.02 0.30
C ASN A 239 2.28 -26.63 0.09
N ARG A 240 2.79 -25.64 0.83
CA ARG A 240 4.14 -25.09 0.70
C ARG A 240 4.91 -25.28 2.00
N MET A 241 6.22 -25.43 1.90
CA MET A 241 7.09 -25.32 3.07
C MET A 241 7.19 -23.85 3.53
N PRO A 242 7.49 -23.58 4.80
CA PRO A 242 7.58 -22.20 5.31
C PRO A 242 8.57 -21.31 4.54
N GLU A 243 9.68 -21.88 4.07
CA GLU A 243 10.68 -21.16 3.28
C GLU A 243 10.18 -20.83 1.86
N GLU A 244 9.27 -21.66 1.33
CA GLU A 244 8.58 -21.39 0.06
C GLU A 244 7.46 -20.37 0.23
N LEU A 245 6.81 -20.33 1.40
CA LEU A 245 5.84 -19.29 1.75
C LEU A 245 6.50 -17.90 1.77
N GLU A 246 7.73 -17.78 2.27
CA GLU A 246 8.49 -16.51 2.19
C GLU A 246 8.79 -16.11 0.74
N LYS A 247 9.32 -17.06 -0.05
CA LYS A 247 9.64 -16.84 -1.47
C LYS A 247 8.40 -16.47 -2.29
N ALA A 248 7.24 -17.02 -1.95
CA ALA A 248 5.97 -16.68 -2.58
C ALA A 248 5.54 -15.23 -2.31
N THR A 249 5.76 -14.73 -1.09
CA THR A 249 5.41 -13.36 -0.70
C THR A 249 6.43 -12.30 -1.16
N ALA A 250 7.70 -12.69 -1.30
CA ALA A 250 8.77 -11.83 -1.80
C ALA A 250 8.91 -12.02 -3.32
N GLY A 251 8.06 -11.35 -4.09
CA GLY A 251 8.16 -11.35 -5.56
C GLY A 251 9.61 -11.21 -6.03
N TYR A 252 10.04 -12.12 -6.92
CA TYR A 252 11.40 -12.32 -7.43
C TYR A 252 12.26 -11.06 -7.50
N TYR A 253 13.01 -10.76 -6.43
CA TYR A 253 14.27 -9.99 -6.44
C TYR A 253 15.01 -10.24 -5.12
N SER A 254 15.37 -11.50 -4.88
CA SER A 254 16.54 -11.80 -4.06
C SER A 254 17.69 -12.11 -5.02
N PRO A 255 18.75 -11.29 -5.09
CA PRO A 255 19.93 -11.69 -5.85
C PRO A 255 20.48 -12.99 -5.25
N PRO A 256 21.01 -13.92 -6.06
CA PRO A 256 21.62 -15.12 -5.52
C PRO A 256 22.77 -14.72 -4.61
N THR A 257 22.84 -15.35 -3.44
CA THR A 257 23.99 -15.23 -2.54
C THR A 257 25.24 -15.68 -3.30
N THR A 258 26.06 -14.73 -3.73
CA THR A 258 27.40 -15.00 -4.25
C THR A 258 28.31 -15.36 -3.08
N GLY A 259 28.25 -16.61 -2.65
CA GLY A 259 29.18 -17.21 -1.72
C GLY A 259 29.64 -18.54 -2.30
N GLY A 260 30.85 -18.57 -2.86
CA GLY A 260 31.41 -19.76 -3.50
C GLY A 260 31.60 -20.92 -2.52
N LEU A 261 31.54 -22.14 -3.06
CA LEU A 261 31.70 -23.43 -2.37
C LEU A 261 32.98 -23.55 -1.52
N VAL A 262 33.97 -22.69 -1.71
CA VAL A 262 35.28 -22.74 -1.04
C VAL A 262 35.20 -22.27 0.42
N GLU A 263 34.29 -21.37 0.77
CA GLU A 263 34.21 -20.80 2.13
C GLU A 263 33.41 -21.69 3.11
N ARG A 264 32.62 -22.65 2.59
CA ARG A 264 31.90 -23.64 3.42
C ARG A 264 32.73 -24.86 3.81
N VAL A 265 33.82 -25.14 3.09
CA VAL A 265 34.65 -26.35 3.31
C VAL A 265 35.80 -26.08 4.29
N LEU A 266 36.29 -24.85 4.38
CA LEU A 266 37.33 -24.46 5.33
C LEU A 266 36.68 -23.79 6.52
N GLY A 267 36.37 -24.57 7.57
CA GLY A 267 35.69 -24.15 8.80
C GLY A 267 36.40 -23.05 9.61
N LEU A 268 36.44 -21.84 9.07
CA LEU A 268 37.04 -20.64 9.64
C LEU A 268 36.01 -19.49 9.66
N GLY A 269 34.85 -19.74 10.26
CA GLY A 269 33.87 -18.71 10.60
C GLY A 269 33.63 -18.69 12.10
N LYS A 270 34.27 -17.76 12.82
CA LYS A 270 34.02 -17.52 14.25
C LYS A 270 32.55 -17.10 14.43
N SER A 271 31.81 -17.88 15.22
CA SER A 271 30.52 -17.49 15.79
C SER A 271 30.66 -16.16 16.53
N ARG A 272 29.99 -15.11 16.01
CA ARG A 272 29.67 -13.91 16.79
C ARG A 272 28.21 -14.00 17.22
N TYR A 273 28.03 -14.50 18.44
CA TYR A 273 26.82 -14.31 19.23
C TYR A 273 26.78 -12.82 19.61
N GLY A 274 25.91 -12.03 18.97
CA GLY A 274 25.80 -10.60 19.30
C GLY A 274 25.33 -9.64 18.20
N GLU A 275 24.56 -10.09 17.21
CA GLU A 275 23.82 -9.19 16.31
C GLU A 275 22.37 -9.68 16.27
N LEU A 276 21.53 -9.09 17.12
CA LEU A 276 20.08 -9.31 17.10
C LEU A 276 19.41 -8.03 16.63
N PHE A 277 18.74 -8.16 15.48
CA PHE A 277 17.89 -7.20 14.75
C PHE A 277 18.57 -6.17 13.86
N GLY A 278 19.07 -6.67 12.71
CA GLY A 278 19.27 -5.87 11.51
C GLY A 278 18.85 -6.68 10.28
N GLN A 279 17.87 -6.15 9.54
CA GLN A 279 17.57 -6.50 8.15
C GLN A 279 17.12 -7.94 7.84
N THR A 280 15.98 -8.36 8.38
CA THR A 280 15.13 -9.35 7.70
C THR A 280 13.71 -8.80 7.58
N SER A 281 12.94 -9.30 6.61
CA SER A 281 11.54 -8.92 6.41
C SER A 281 10.77 -9.08 7.72
N ASP A 282 9.80 -8.21 8.04
CA ASP A 282 8.94 -8.36 9.25
C ASP A 282 8.37 -9.79 9.35
N PHE A 283 8.20 -10.46 8.21
CA PHE A 283 7.76 -11.84 8.07
C PHE A 283 8.80 -12.91 8.43
N ALA A 284 10.09 -12.68 8.22
CA ALA A 284 11.13 -13.61 8.67
C ALA A 284 11.08 -13.80 10.20
N SER A 285 10.77 -12.74 10.94
CA SER A 285 10.58 -12.80 12.39
C SER A 285 9.39 -13.69 12.79
N PHE A 286 8.29 -13.65 12.03
CA PHE A 286 7.17 -14.56 12.19
C PHE A 286 7.57 -16.01 11.92
N LEU A 287 8.31 -16.26 10.83
CA LEU A 287 8.74 -17.60 10.47
C LEU A 287 9.66 -18.21 11.51
N GLU A 288 10.54 -17.43 12.13
CA GLU A 288 11.36 -17.88 13.25
C GLU A 288 10.51 -18.27 14.46
N VAL A 289 9.51 -17.47 14.79
CA VAL A 289 8.54 -17.79 15.85
C VAL A 289 7.78 -19.08 15.50
N LEU A 290 7.27 -19.19 14.27
CA LEU A 290 6.56 -20.39 13.80
C LEU A 290 7.46 -21.63 13.85
N LYS A 291 8.73 -21.49 13.44
CA LYS A 291 9.79 -22.51 13.53
C LYS A 291 10.04 -22.97 14.98
N ALA A 292 9.95 -22.06 15.94
CA ALA A 292 10.09 -22.38 17.36
C ALA A 292 8.82 -23.01 17.98
N ARG A 293 7.63 -22.57 17.55
CA ARG A 293 6.32 -22.95 18.16
C ARG A 293 5.65 -24.16 17.55
N CYS A 294 5.98 -24.57 16.33
CA CYS A 294 5.34 -25.69 15.65
C CYS A 294 6.36 -26.78 15.30
N ASP A 295 5.94 -28.04 15.39
CA ASP A 295 6.71 -29.15 14.81
C ASP A 295 6.42 -29.20 13.30
N PHE A 296 7.46 -29.18 12.47
CA PHE A 296 7.31 -29.23 11.01
C PHE A 296 7.33 -30.66 10.53
N TRP A 297 6.31 -31.02 9.76
CA TRP A 297 6.22 -32.32 9.13
C TRP A 297 5.92 -32.17 7.64
N HIS A 298 6.68 -32.84 6.80
CA HIS A 298 6.45 -32.89 5.35
C HIS A 298 5.92 -34.28 4.96
N MET A 299 4.80 -34.31 4.25
CA MET A 299 4.24 -35.54 3.67
C MET A 299 4.77 -35.73 2.26
N GLU A 300 5.63 -36.73 2.11
CA GLU A 300 6.08 -37.22 0.81
C GLU A 300 4.98 -38.06 0.16
N GLY A 301 4.62 -37.76 -1.08
CA GLY A 301 3.65 -38.52 -1.86
C GLY A 301 3.00 -37.68 -2.96
N THR A 302 2.92 -38.25 -4.16
CA THR A 302 2.29 -37.62 -5.35
C THR A 302 0.87 -38.15 -5.60
N ARG A 303 0.45 -39.18 -4.84
CA ARG A 303 -0.86 -39.84 -5.00
C ARG A 303 -1.97 -39.04 -4.34
N ASP A 304 -3.01 -38.71 -5.12
CA ASP A 304 -4.23 -38.07 -4.62
C ASP A 304 -5.23 -39.11 -4.13
N TRP A 305 -5.36 -39.21 -2.81
CA TRP A 305 -6.22 -40.17 -2.12
C TRP A 305 -7.72 -39.84 -2.17
N ARG A 306 -8.12 -38.75 -2.83
CA ARG A 306 -9.54 -38.43 -3.09
C ARG A 306 -10.12 -39.19 -4.29
N ARG A 307 -9.28 -39.72 -5.17
CA ARG A 307 -9.66 -40.40 -6.43
C ARG A 307 -10.10 -41.87 -6.24
N ARG A 308 -10.69 -42.22 -5.09
CA ARG A 308 -10.87 -43.62 -4.64
C ARG A 308 -11.79 -44.47 -5.52
N GLU A 309 -12.72 -43.86 -6.24
CA GLU A 309 -13.76 -44.55 -7.02
C GLU A 309 -13.23 -45.24 -8.29
N THR A 310 -11.99 -44.97 -8.68
CA THR A 310 -11.38 -45.46 -9.92
C THR A 310 -10.50 -46.71 -9.73
N ASP A 311 -10.08 -47.00 -8.50
CA ASP A 311 -9.28 -48.19 -8.19
C ASP A 311 -10.19 -49.43 -8.09
N SER A 312 -10.52 -49.99 -9.26
CA SER A 312 -11.26 -51.25 -9.41
C SER A 312 -10.61 -52.47 -8.71
N ARG A 313 -9.37 -52.32 -8.23
CA ARG A 313 -8.61 -53.35 -7.49
C ARG A 313 -9.09 -53.62 -6.06
N PHE A 314 -9.89 -52.74 -5.45
CA PHE A 314 -10.33 -52.92 -4.05
C PHE A 314 -11.74 -53.48 -3.88
N SER A 315 -12.45 -53.74 -4.99
CA SER A 315 -13.77 -54.37 -4.96
C SER A 315 -13.72 -55.88 -4.63
N GLN A 316 -12.54 -56.49 -4.51
CA GLN A 316 -12.38 -57.91 -4.19
C GLN A 316 -11.09 -58.18 -3.39
N SER A 317 -11.13 -57.98 -2.07
CA SER A 317 -10.46 -58.87 -1.12
C SER A 317 -10.72 -58.43 0.32
N THR A 318 -11.50 -59.19 1.06
CA THR A 318 -11.28 -59.40 2.49
C THR A 318 -10.16 -60.43 2.64
N PRO A 319 -9.00 -60.12 3.24
CA PRO A 319 -8.19 -61.13 3.90
C PRO A 319 -8.40 -61.05 5.41
N ALA A 320 -8.47 -62.23 6.01
CA ALA A 320 -8.49 -62.42 7.45
C ALA A 320 -7.25 -61.82 8.11
N VAL A 321 -7.44 -61.47 9.38
CA VAL A 321 -6.44 -61.09 10.36
C VAL A 321 -5.25 -62.06 10.32
N ASP A 322 -4.06 -61.57 9.99
CA ASP A 322 -2.80 -62.11 10.50
C ASP A 322 -1.66 -61.06 10.41
N ASN A 323 -0.80 -61.10 11.42
CA ASN A 323 0.20 -60.11 11.83
C ASN A 323 1.04 -59.46 10.72
N TYR A 324 0.93 -58.13 10.56
CA TYR A 324 1.93 -57.31 9.87
C TYR A 324 2.94 -56.73 10.87
N THR A 325 3.99 -57.49 11.17
CA THR A 325 5.25 -56.97 11.71
C THR A 325 6.07 -56.42 10.55
N TRP A 326 6.37 -55.12 10.57
CA TRP A 326 7.29 -54.50 9.60
C TRP A 326 8.72 -54.96 9.88
N PRO A 327 9.45 -55.60 8.94
CA PRO A 327 10.87 -55.82 9.10
C PRO A 327 11.60 -54.49 8.89
N ALA A 328 12.47 -54.13 9.83
CA ALA A 328 13.37 -53.00 9.68
C ALA A 328 14.38 -53.30 8.56
N GLY A 329 14.31 -52.52 7.47
CA GLY A 329 15.27 -52.56 6.37
C GLY A 329 14.77 -53.28 5.12
N SER A 330 13.89 -52.65 4.35
CA SER A 330 13.70 -52.97 2.94
C SER A 330 13.53 -51.69 2.12
N THR A 331 14.44 -51.50 1.17
CA THR A 331 14.39 -50.45 0.15
C THR A 331 13.21 -50.72 -0.78
N VAL A 332 12.17 -49.89 -0.66
CA VAL A 332 11.03 -49.90 -1.58
C VAL A 332 11.53 -49.38 -2.94
N LYS A 333 11.57 -50.25 -3.95
CA LYS A 333 11.75 -49.81 -5.35
C LYS A 333 10.49 -49.03 -5.78
N PRO A 334 10.63 -47.91 -6.50
CA PRO A 334 9.49 -47.16 -6.98
C PRO A 334 8.66 -48.03 -7.92
N VAL A 335 7.34 -48.05 -7.67
CA VAL A 335 6.36 -48.72 -8.52
C VAL A 335 6.35 -48.00 -9.86
N GLN A 336 6.68 -48.70 -10.94
CA GLN A 336 6.49 -48.21 -12.31
C GLN A 336 4.99 -48.23 -12.62
N GLU A 337 4.38 -47.05 -12.78
CA GLU A 337 3.04 -46.91 -13.34
C GLU A 337 3.09 -47.09 -14.86
N GLN A 338 2.39 -48.10 -15.38
CA GLN A 338 2.05 -48.19 -16.80
C GLN A 338 0.82 -47.31 -17.09
N PRO A 339 0.74 -46.64 -18.26
CA PRO A 339 -0.38 -45.79 -18.61
C PRO A 339 -1.49 -46.66 -19.23
N GLU A 340 -2.53 -46.99 -18.46
CA GLU A 340 -3.77 -47.52 -19.02
C GLU A 340 -4.83 -46.43 -19.09
N SER A 341 -5.12 -46.02 -20.33
CA SER A 341 -6.22 -45.16 -20.74
C SER A 341 -7.56 -45.88 -20.58
N ASN A 342 -8.42 -45.39 -19.69
CA ASN A 342 -9.88 -45.45 -19.82
C ASN A 342 -10.49 -44.41 -18.88
N LEU A 343 -11.30 -43.49 -19.44
CA LEU A 343 -11.80 -42.28 -18.77
C LEU A 343 -12.49 -42.58 -17.43
N THR A 344 -11.83 -42.17 -16.37
CA THR A 344 -12.28 -42.26 -14.99
C THR A 344 -12.94 -40.94 -14.60
N LYS A 345 -14.23 -40.96 -14.26
CA LYS A 345 -14.98 -39.79 -13.79
C LYS A 345 -15.73 -40.13 -12.49
N PRO A 346 -16.00 -39.15 -11.61
CA PRO A 346 -16.75 -39.37 -10.37
C PRO A 346 -18.25 -39.50 -10.64
N ALA A 347 -18.99 -40.13 -9.71
CA ALA A 347 -20.38 -40.53 -9.89
C ALA A 347 -21.36 -39.42 -10.33
N MET A 348 -21.20 -38.20 -9.83
CA MET A 348 -22.08 -37.05 -10.10
C MET A 348 -21.53 -36.09 -11.16
N TYR A 349 -20.55 -36.54 -11.95
CA TYR A 349 -19.95 -35.81 -13.07
C TYR A 349 -20.38 -36.43 -14.39
N HIS A 350 -21.05 -35.64 -15.21
CA HIS A 350 -21.66 -36.09 -16.45
C HIS A 350 -20.90 -35.54 -17.65
N LEU A 351 -20.68 -36.40 -18.65
CA LEU A 351 -20.12 -36.03 -19.93
C LEU A 351 -21.25 -35.94 -20.97
N PRO A 352 -21.15 -35.09 -22.01
CA PRO A 352 -22.09 -35.08 -23.12
C PRO A 352 -22.29 -36.46 -23.78
N SER A 353 -21.26 -37.32 -23.72
CA SER A 353 -21.30 -38.69 -24.22
C SER A 353 -22.19 -39.65 -23.41
N ASP A 354 -22.68 -39.27 -22.23
CA ASP A 354 -23.57 -40.10 -21.40
C ASP A 354 -25.04 -40.11 -21.87
N GLY A 355 -25.38 -39.28 -22.85
CA GLY A 355 -26.72 -39.12 -23.42
C GLY A 355 -27.59 -38.11 -22.66
N ASP A 356 -28.23 -37.20 -23.41
CA ASP A 356 -29.10 -36.14 -22.87
C ASP A 356 -30.35 -36.67 -22.15
N GLU A 357 -30.75 -37.93 -22.39
CA GLU A 357 -31.91 -38.56 -21.75
C GLU A 357 -31.74 -38.71 -20.23
N LYS A 358 -30.54 -39.05 -19.74
CA LYS A 358 -30.30 -39.19 -18.29
C LYS A 358 -30.27 -37.84 -17.59
N TRP A 359 -29.70 -36.82 -18.24
CA TRP A 359 -29.63 -35.47 -17.71
C TRP A 359 -31.01 -34.79 -17.70
N SER A 360 -31.79 -34.95 -18.77
CA SER A 360 -33.17 -34.45 -18.85
C SER A 360 -34.12 -35.19 -17.91
N ALA A 361 -33.93 -36.49 -17.68
CA ALA A 361 -34.65 -37.24 -16.65
C ALA A 361 -34.34 -36.71 -15.24
N LEU A 362 -33.09 -36.35 -14.96
CA LEU A 362 -32.69 -35.75 -13.70
C LEU A 362 -33.28 -34.34 -13.52
N GLN A 363 -33.28 -33.53 -14.59
CA GLN A 363 -33.94 -32.21 -14.60
C GLN A 363 -35.44 -32.31 -14.37
N SER A 364 -36.13 -33.30 -14.96
CA SER A 364 -37.57 -33.48 -14.77
C SER A 364 -37.95 -33.93 -13.35
N GLN A 365 -37.09 -34.70 -12.68
CA GLN A 365 -37.25 -35.07 -11.27
C GLN A 365 -37.10 -33.88 -10.29
N LEU A 366 -36.34 -32.84 -10.66
CA LEU A 366 -36.09 -31.65 -9.84
C LEU A 366 -37.26 -30.63 -9.89
N GLY A 367 -38.19 -30.76 -10.84
CA GLY A 367 -39.40 -29.94 -11.01
C GLY A 367 -39.15 -28.47 -11.39
N LYS A 368 -40.15 -27.58 -11.17
CA LYS A 368 -40.09 -26.17 -11.63
C LYS A 368 -39.21 -25.30 -10.72
N PHE A 369 -38.29 -24.54 -11.33
CA PHE A 369 -37.43 -23.56 -10.65
C PHE A 369 -38.04 -22.15 -10.65
N GLU A 370 -37.69 -21.34 -9.65
CA GLU A 370 -38.11 -19.93 -9.52
C GLU A 370 -36.88 -19.00 -9.52
N PRO A 371 -36.99 -17.78 -10.08
CA PRO A 371 -35.92 -16.79 -9.99
C PRO A 371 -35.86 -16.16 -8.59
N ALA A 372 -34.65 -15.85 -8.12
CA ALA A 372 -34.42 -15.13 -6.86
C ALA A 372 -33.34 -14.04 -7.04
N SER A 373 -33.16 -13.20 -6.02
CA SER A 373 -32.06 -12.22 -6.01
C SER A 373 -31.47 -12.07 -4.62
N LEU A 374 -30.15 -11.95 -4.53
CA LEU A 374 -29.42 -11.64 -3.29
C LEU A 374 -28.78 -10.25 -3.39
N VAL A 375 -28.60 -9.58 -2.26
CA VAL A 375 -27.93 -8.25 -2.23
C VAL A 375 -26.54 -8.41 -1.61
N VAL A 376 -25.52 -8.17 -2.42
CA VAL A 376 -24.09 -8.27 -2.05
C VAL A 376 -23.44 -6.92 -2.33
N TYR A 377 -22.84 -6.28 -1.33
CA TYR A 377 -22.26 -4.92 -1.44
C TYR A 377 -23.23 -3.87 -2.03
N GLY A 378 -24.54 -4.00 -1.76
CA GLY A 378 -25.56 -3.11 -2.31
C GLY A 378 -25.93 -3.37 -3.78
N ARG A 379 -25.29 -4.35 -4.45
CA ARG A 379 -25.64 -4.84 -5.79
C ARG A 379 -26.62 -6.00 -5.71
N LYS A 380 -27.62 -6.03 -6.59
CA LYS A 380 -28.53 -7.19 -6.74
C LYS A 380 -27.89 -8.25 -7.64
N VAL A 381 -27.62 -9.41 -7.09
CA VAL A 381 -27.18 -10.62 -7.81
C VAL A 381 -28.42 -11.42 -8.18
N ALA A 382 -28.69 -11.58 -9.47
CA ALA A 382 -29.80 -12.37 -9.97
C ALA A 382 -29.46 -13.87 -9.94
N ILE A 383 -30.38 -14.69 -9.45
CA ILE A 383 -30.29 -16.15 -9.43
C ILE A 383 -31.39 -16.66 -10.38
N PRO A 384 -31.04 -17.14 -11.58
CA PRO A 384 -32.00 -17.44 -12.63
C PRO A 384 -32.98 -18.55 -12.24
N LYS A 385 -32.46 -19.61 -11.61
CA LYS A 385 -33.21 -20.83 -11.29
C LYS A 385 -32.81 -21.36 -9.91
N GLN A 386 -33.71 -21.23 -8.93
CA GLN A 386 -33.55 -21.83 -7.60
C GLN A 386 -34.81 -22.55 -7.13
N ARG A 387 -34.62 -23.56 -6.26
CA ARG A 387 -35.70 -24.24 -5.57
C ARG A 387 -35.18 -24.92 -4.30
N ALA A 388 -35.83 -24.67 -3.16
CA ALA A 388 -35.64 -25.43 -1.91
C ALA A 388 -34.16 -25.64 -1.52
N GLY A 389 -33.30 -24.63 -1.69
CA GLY A 389 -31.87 -24.70 -1.37
C GLY A 389 -30.97 -25.27 -2.48
N VAL A 390 -31.55 -25.61 -3.65
CA VAL A 390 -30.85 -26.04 -4.86
C VAL A 390 -30.84 -24.92 -5.91
N THR A 391 -29.70 -24.69 -6.56
CA THR A 391 -29.58 -23.75 -7.67
C THR A 391 -29.13 -24.43 -8.94
N TYR A 392 -29.71 -24.03 -10.07
CA TYR A 392 -29.30 -24.45 -11.40
C TYR A 392 -28.70 -23.25 -12.13
N TRP A 393 -27.51 -23.46 -12.70
CA TRP A 393 -26.77 -22.45 -13.44
C TRP A 393 -26.26 -23.00 -14.76
N ASP A 394 -26.31 -22.16 -15.78
CA ASP A 394 -25.49 -22.33 -16.97
C ASP A 394 -24.08 -21.79 -16.68
N PHE A 395 -23.04 -22.43 -17.23
CA PHE A 395 -21.66 -22.06 -16.92
C PHE A 395 -21.38 -20.59 -17.21
N ASP A 396 -21.72 -20.11 -18.40
CA ASP A 396 -21.45 -18.73 -18.84
C ASP A 396 -22.12 -17.69 -17.94
N GLU A 397 -23.36 -17.92 -17.53
CA GLU A 397 -24.07 -17.04 -16.60
C GLU A 397 -23.37 -16.96 -15.23
N LEU A 398 -22.85 -18.10 -14.76
CA LEU A 398 -22.23 -18.24 -13.44
C LEU A 398 -20.83 -17.61 -13.36
N VAL A 399 -20.06 -17.63 -14.45
CA VAL A 399 -18.70 -17.05 -14.49
C VAL A 399 -18.64 -15.64 -15.09
N SER A 400 -19.73 -15.10 -15.65
CA SER A 400 -19.76 -13.80 -16.33
C SER A 400 -19.46 -12.58 -15.44
N SER A 401 -20.21 -12.35 -14.36
CA SER A 401 -20.22 -11.09 -13.59
C SER A 401 -20.19 -11.27 -12.07
N LEU A 402 -20.01 -12.51 -11.60
CA LEU A 402 -19.95 -12.86 -10.18
C LEU A 402 -18.51 -12.84 -9.67
N GLY A 403 -18.33 -12.28 -8.48
CA GLY A 403 -17.04 -12.23 -7.78
C GLY A 403 -16.99 -13.18 -6.58
N PRO A 404 -15.85 -13.21 -5.87
CA PRO A 404 -15.64 -14.11 -4.72
C PRO A 404 -16.69 -13.96 -3.62
N ALA A 405 -17.07 -12.72 -3.27
CA ALA A 405 -18.10 -12.47 -2.26
C ALA A 405 -19.48 -13.00 -2.66
N ASP A 406 -19.81 -12.93 -3.95
CA ASP A 406 -21.07 -13.47 -4.48
C ASP A 406 -21.10 -15.00 -4.36
N TYR A 407 -20.00 -15.68 -4.71
CA TYR A 407 -19.90 -17.14 -4.59
C TYR A 407 -19.98 -17.63 -3.14
N ILE A 408 -19.34 -16.92 -2.21
CA ILE A 408 -19.42 -17.22 -0.77
C ILE A 408 -20.87 -17.06 -0.27
N SER A 409 -21.53 -15.97 -0.68
CA SER A 409 -22.94 -15.72 -0.37
C SER A 409 -23.87 -16.76 -0.98
N LEU A 410 -23.61 -17.21 -2.20
CA LEU A 410 -24.37 -18.28 -2.84
C LEU A 410 -24.19 -19.61 -2.10
N ALA A 411 -22.95 -20.02 -1.81
CA ALA A 411 -22.64 -21.26 -1.09
C ALA A 411 -23.21 -21.30 0.35
N SER A 412 -23.34 -20.13 0.97
CA SER A 412 -23.91 -19.99 2.32
C SER A 412 -25.44 -19.91 2.35
N ASN A 413 -26.11 -19.69 1.21
CA ASN A 413 -27.57 -19.65 1.09
C ASN A 413 -28.14 -20.90 0.39
N TYR A 414 -27.34 -21.60 -0.40
CA TYR A 414 -27.73 -22.78 -1.17
C TYR A 414 -26.82 -23.97 -0.88
N HIS A 415 -27.41 -25.13 -0.58
CA HIS A 415 -26.66 -26.32 -0.20
C HIS A 415 -26.26 -27.20 -1.40
N THR A 416 -26.97 -27.10 -2.54
CA THR A 416 -26.71 -27.92 -3.73
C THR A 416 -26.64 -27.09 -5.00
N PHE A 417 -25.62 -27.33 -5.84
CA PHE A 417 -25.39 -26.66 -7.11
C PHE A 417 -25.43 -27.64 -8.26
N ILE A 418 -26.14 -27.25 -9.31
CA ILE A 418 -26.18 -27.93 -10.60
C ILE A 418 -25.63 -26.96 -11.64
N ILE A 419 -24.53 -27.34 -12.29
CA ILE A 419 -23.86 -26.51 -13.30
C ILE A 419 -23.90 -27.26 -14.63
N ASP A 420 -24.42 -26.59 -15.65
CA ASP A 420 -24.58 -27.13 -16.99
C ASP A 420 -23.64 -26.45 -18.00
N ASN A 421 -23.39 -27.12 -19.12
CA ASN A 421 -22.62 -26.65 -20.27
C ASN A 421 -21.22 -26.11 -19.93
N VAL A 422 -20.46 -26.82 -19.10
CA VAL A 422 -19.09 -26.41 -18.77
C VAL A 422 -18.14 -26.76 -19.94
N PRO A 423 -17.57 -25.77 -20.64
CA PRO A 423 -16.68 -26.01 -21.77
C PRO A 423 -15.28 -26.44 -21.31
N VAL A 424 -14.45 -26.91 -22.24
CA VAL A 424 -13.01 -27.06 -21.98
C VAL A 424 -12.40 -25.69 -21.67
N LEU A 425 -11.81 -25.53 -20.49
CA LEU A 425 -11.21 -24.27 -20.07
C LEU A 425 -9.79 -24.16 -20.64
N THR A 426 -9.70 -23.71 -21.89
CA THR A 426 -8.44 -23.42 -22.59
C THR A 426 -7.78 -22.15 -22.04
N MET A 427 -6.55 -21.85 -22.48
CA MET A 427 -5.84 -20.66 -22.01
C MET A 427 -6.58 -19.34 -22.30
N SER A 428 -7.44 -19.32 -23.32
CA SER A 428 -8.30 -18.17 -23.64
C SER A 428 -9.37 -17.89 -22.57
N LEU A 429 -9.82 -18.91 -21.83
CA LEU A 429 -10.84 -18.83 -20.78
C LEU A 429 -10.24 -18.82 -19.36
N LYS A 430 -9.05 -18.20 -19.21
CA LYS A 430 -8.31 -18.20 -17.93
C LYS A 430 -9.07 -17.47 -16.81
N ASN A 431 -9.78 -16.40 -17.14
CA ASN A 431 -10.57 -15.61 -16.19
C ASN A 431 -11.76 -16.41 -15.65
N GLU A 432 -12.49 -17.08 -16.55
CA GLU A 432 -13.61 -17.98 -16.28
C GLU A 432 -13.14 -19.17 -15.43
N ALA A 433 -12.00 -19.77 -15.79
CA ALA A 433 -11.39 -20.84 -15.03
C ALA A 433 -11.06 -20.42 -13.60
N ARG A 434 -10.53 -19.21 -13.39
CA ARG A 434 -10.22 -18.68 -12.05
C ARG A 434 -11.48 -18.44 -11.22
N ARG A 435 -12.53 -17.87 -11.82
CA ARG A 435 -13.82 -17.66 -11.16
C ARG A 435 -14.47 -19.00 -10.79
N PHE A 436 -14.36 -19.99 -11.67
CA PHE A 436 -14.82 -21.33 -11.41
C PHE A 436 -14.06 -22.02 -10.27
N ILE A 437 -12.72 -21.89 -10.21
CA ILE A 437 -11.92 -22.37 -9.07
C ILE A 437 -12.37 -21.70 -7.76
N THR A 438 -12.58 -20.39 -7.79
CA THR A 438 -13.06 -19.62 -6.61
C THR A 438 -14.43 -20.12 -6.13
N LEU A 439 -15.34 -20.44 -7.06
CA LEU A 439 -16.62 -21.06 -6.73
C LEU A 439 -16.43 -22.44 -6.10
N LEU A 440 -15.63 -23.33 -6.72
CA LEU A 440 -15.37 -24.66 -6.18
C LEU A 440 -14.80 -24.61 -4.77
N ASP A 441 -13.97 -23.61 -4.49
CA ASP A 441 -13.42 -23.35 -3.18
C ASP A 441 -14.51 -22.98 -2.16
N ALA A 442 -15.42 -22.06 -2.52
CA ALA A 442 -16.55 -21.66 -1.68
C ALA A 442 -17.54 -22.81 -1.42
N LEU A 443 -17.81 -23.64 -2.45
CA LEU A 443 -18.68 -24.82 -2.36
C LEU A 443 -18.07 -25.89 -1.45
N TYR A 444 -16.79 -26.17 -1.63
CA TYR A 444 -16.07 -27.13 -0.81
C TYR A 444 -16.04 -26.71 0.66
N GLU A 445 -15.79 -25.43 0.92
CA GLU A 445 -15.73 -24.88 2.28
C GLU A 445 -17.09 -24.92 2.98
N SER A 446 -18.17 -24.56 2.28
CA SER A 446 -19.54 -24.64 2.83
C SER A 446 -20.09 -26.07 2.86
N ARG A 447 -19.30 -27.05 2.40
CA ARG A 447 -19.65 -28.47 2.22
C ARG A 447 -20.85 -28.70 1.30
N CYS A 448 -21.04 -27.89 0.27
CA CYS A 448 -22.14 -28.01 -0.69
C CYS A 448 -22.03 -29.29 -1.53
N LYS A 449 -23.16 -29.75 -2.08
CA LYS A 449 -23.21 -30.83 -3.08
C LYS A 449 -23.11 -30.23 -4.48
N LEU A 450 -22.28 -30.81 -5.34
CA LEU A 450 -22.10 -30.36 -6.72
C LEU A 450 -22.51 -31.46 -7.70
N MET A 451 -23.25 -31.06 -8.72
CA MET A 451 -23.53 -31.84 -9.92
C MET A 451 -23.12 -31.01 -11.13
N ILE A 452 -22.38 -31.61 -12.05
CA ILE A 452 -21.78 -30.88 -13.16
C ILE A 452 -21.88 -31.68 -14.45
N ARG A 453 -22.20 -31.00 -15.55
CA ARG A 453 -22.08 -31.52 -16.91
C ARG A 453 -21.03 -30.73 -17.67
N ALA A 454 -19.97 -31.40 -18.11
CA ALA A 454 -18.80 -30.78 -18.72
C ALA A 454 -18.29 -31.55 -19.93
N GLU A 455 -17.70 -30.87 -20.92
CA GLU A 455 -17.26 -31.47 -22.19
C GLU A 455 -16.20 -32.57 -22.03
N VAL A 456 -15.31 -32.43 -21.07
CA VAL A 456 -14.19 -33.34 -20.80
C VAL A 456 -14.17 -33.80 -19.34
N GLY A 457 -13.38 -34.83 -19.04
CA GLY A 457 -13.20 -35.31 -17.67
C GLY A 457 -12.53 -34.28 -16.74
N PRO A 458 -12.66 -34.42 -15.40
CA PRO A 458 -12.14 -33.44 -14.44
C PRO A 458 -10.63 -33.17 -14.55
N ASP A 459 -9.86 -34.15 -15.01
CA ASP A 459 -8.40 -34.08 -15.10
C ASP A 459 -7.91 -33.23 -16.29
N ASP A 460 -8.71 -33.14 -17.35
CA ASP A 460 -8.39 -32.41 -18.60
C ASP A 460 -9.24 -31.14 -18.76
N LEU A 461 -10.08 -30.82 -17.78
CA LEU A 461 -10.96 -29.66 -17.79
C LEU A 461 -10.19 -28.34 -17.77
N PHE A 462 -9.10 -28.27 -16.99
CA PHE A 462 -8.28 -27.06 -16.85
C PHE A 462 -7.02 -27.15 -17.71
N PHE A 463 -6.96 -26.33 -18.76
CA PHE A 463 -5.79 -26.08 -19.59
C PHE A 463 -5.08 -27.35 -20.13
N PRO A 464 -5.78 -28.19 -20.92
CA PRO A 464 -5.21 -29.43 -21.44
C PRO A 464 -3.99 -29.20 -22.36
N GLU A 465 -3.95 -28.07 -23.08
CA GLU A 465 -2.86 -27.69 -24.01
C GLU A 465 -1.49 -27.58 -23.34
N THR A 466 -1.45 -27.12 -22.08
CA THR A 466 -0.19 -26.99 -21.32
C THR A 466 0.48 -28.33 -21.03
N ARG A 467 -0.29 -29.43 -20.95
CA ARG A 467 0.28 -30.78 -20.80
C ARG A 467 0.84 -31.30 -22.12
N GLN A 468 0.18 -31.04 -23.25
CA GLN A 468 0.62 -31.52 -24.57
C GLN A 468 1.99 -30.95 -24.98
N ARG A 469 2.30 -29.70 -24.64
CA ARG A 469 3.63 -29.09 -24.87
C ARG A 469 4.77 -29.74 -24.06
N SER A 470 4.47 -30.35 -22.91
CA SER A 470 5.49 -30.99 -22.05
C SER A 470 5.92 -32.38 -22.55
N THR A 471 5.07 -33.05 -23.33
CA THR A 471 5.31 -34.37 -23.92
C THR A 471 6.01 -34.33 -25.28
N SER A 472 6.12 -33.16 -25.91
CA SER A 472 6.74 -32.96 -27.23
C SER A 472 8.18 -32.42 -27.18
N GLN A 473 8.84 -32.45 -26.01
CA GLN A 473 10.30 -32.26 -25.90
C GLN A 473 11.01 -33.64 -25.83
N GLY A 474 10.79 -34.41 -26.89
CA GLY A 474 11.46 -35.65 -27.20
C GLY A 474 11.36 -35.86 -28.70
N ASP A 475 12.43 -35.48 -29.40
CA ASP A 475 12.71 -35.69 -30.82
C ASP A 475 12.09 -34.78 -31.90
N SER A 476 13.04 -34.27 -32.69
CA SER A 476 12.98 -33.92 -34.12
C SER A 476 12.53 -32.52 -34.54
N GLN A 477 13.51 -31.80 -35.11
CA GLN A 477 13.39 -30.65 -35.99
C GLN A 477 12.33 -30.86 -37.09
N SER A 478 11.37 -29.94 -37.20
CA SER A 478 10.90 -29.47 -38.52
C SER A 478 10.16 -28.13 -38.40
N SER A 479 10.38 -27.33 -39.43
CA SER A 479 9.94 -25.95 -39.63
C SER A 479 8.52 -25.84 -40.19
N SER A 480 7.68 -24.98 -39.62
CA SER A 480 6.59 -24.22 -40.28
C SER A 480 6.05 -23.19 -39.26
N THR A 481 6.31 -21.89 -39.37
CA THR A 481 5.45 -20.86 -40.01
C THR A 481 3.94 -21.12 -39.96
N GLN A 482 3.25 -20.65 -38.91
CA GLN A 482 2.02 -19.84 -38.93
C GLN A 482 1.39 -19.71 -37.52
N ASP A 483 0.76 -18.55 -37.28
CA ASP A 483 -0.16 -18.17 -36.19
C ASP A 483 0.39 -17.70 -34.83
N ASP A 484 0.93 -16.47 -34.80
CA ASP A 484 1.18 -15.66 -33.58
C ASP A 484 0.19 -14.48 -33.48
N ASN A 485 -1.10 -14.75 -33.22
CA ASN A 485 -2.12 -13.70 -33.03
C ASN A 485 -2.94 -13.83 -31.74
N THR A 486 -2.40 -14.48 -30.69
CA THR A 486 -3.10 -14.71 -29.40
C THR A 486 -2.41 -14.08 -28.17
N ASP A 487 -1.41 -13.21 -28.34
CA ASP A 487 -0.54 -12.77 -27.24
C ASP A 487 -0.99 -11.46 -26.53
N ALA A 488 -1.83 -10.65 -27.17
CA ALA A 488 -2.35 -9.41 -26.57
C ALA A 488 -3.42 -9.69 -25.49
N THR A 489 -4.35 -10.59 -25.78
CA THR A 489 -5.40 -11.03 -24.84
C THR A 489 -4.80 -11.75 -23.62
N TYR A 490 -3.67 -12.43 -23.79
CA TYR A 490 -2.93 -13.13 -22.73
C TYR A 490 -2.29 -12.16 -21.73
N SER A 491 -1.77 -11.03 -22.21
CA SER A 491 -1.12 -10.02 -21.37
C SER A 491 -2.12 -9.23 -20.52
N GLU A 492 -3.30 -8.91 -21.07
CA GLU A 492 -4.39 -8.24 -20.36
C GLU A 492 -5.07 -9.13 -19.32
N THR A 493 -5.37 -10.39 -19.67
CA THR A 493 -5.91 -11.37 -18.72
C THR A 493 -4.96 -11.59 -17.55
N ILE A 494 -3.64 -11.64 -17.78
CA ILE A 494 -2.65 -11.76 -16.70
C ILE A 494 -2.65 -10.54 -15.77
N ALA A 495 -2.84 -9.33 -16.30
CA ALA A 495 -2.89 -8.10 -15.50
C ALA A 495 -4.14 -8.01 -14.63
N GLU A 496 -5.32 -8.37 -15.17
CA GLU A 496 -6.57 -8.46 -14.40
C GLU A 496 -6.50 -9.58 -13.35
N VAL A 497 -6.00 -10.76 -13.74
CA VAL A 497 -5.76 -11.92 -12.87
C VAL A 497 -4.85 -11.54 -11.71
N PHE A 498 -3.77 -10.80 -11.95
CA PHE A 498 -2.87 -10.32 -10.91
C PHE A 498 -3.55 -9.30 -9.99
N GLN A 499 -4.38 -8.41 -10.53
CA GLN A 499 -5.14 -7.44 -9.72
C GLN A 499 -6.23 -8.09 -8.85
N ASP A 500 -6.92 -9.11 -9.36
CA ASP A 500 -7.93 -9.89 -8.62
C ASP A 500 -7.29 -10.73 -7.51
N GLN A 501 -6.10 -11.27 -7.76
CA GLN A 501 -5.31 -11.99 -6.77
C GLN A 501 -4.78 -11.07 -5.67
N MET A 502 -4.39 -9.85 -6.06
CA MET A 502 -3.83 -8.83 -5.17
C MET A 502 -4.88 -8.02 -4.42
N SER A 503 -6.15 -8.09 -4.81
CA SER A 503 -7.24 -7.38 -4.14
C SER A 503 -8.57 -8.14 -4.23
N PRO A 504 -8.72 -9.27 -3.49
CA PRO A 504 -9.86 -10.20 -3.60
C PRO A 504 -11.24 -9.61 -3.26
N PHE A 505 -11.32 -8.34 -2.86
CA PHE A 505 -12.55 -7.65 -2.45
C PHE A 505 -12.71 -6.26 -3.09
N ARG A 506 -12.27 -6.07 -4.34
CA ARG A 506 -12.75 -4.92 -5.14
C ARG A 506 -14.19 -5.16 -5.62
N PRO A 507 -15.08 -4.16 -5.54
CA PRO A 507 -16.33 -4.19 -6.29
C PRO A 507 -16.01 -4.28 -7.78
N ASN A 508 -16.69 -5.20 -8.48
CA ASN A 508 -16.57 -5.35 -9.92
C ASN A 508 -17.15 -4.07 -10.59
N ILE A 509 -16.30 -3.13 -10.98
CA ILE A 509 -16.72 -1.96 -11.78
C ILE A 509 -16.59 -2.39 -13.24
N SER A 510 -17.61 -3.09 -13.75
CA SER A 510 -17.88 -3.06 -15.19
C SER A 510 -18.38 -1.66 -15.51
N THR A 511 -17.69 -0.95 -16.40
CA THR A 511 -18.18 0.30 -16.97
C THR A 511 -19.39 0.00 -17.84
N TYR A 512 -20.58 0.14 -17.28
CA TYR A 512 -21.82 0.15 -18.05
C TYR A 512 -22.00 1.52 -18.71
N THR A 513 -21.71 1.60 -19.99
CA THR A 513 -22.47 2.47 -20.88
C THR A 513 -23.28 1.56 -21.80
N ASP A 514 -24.56 1.40 -21.49
CA ASP A 514 -25.55 0.80 -22.39
C ASP A 514 -25.68 1.72 -23.63
N SER A 515 -24.89 1.46 -24.67
CA SER A 515 -25.09 2.03 -26.00
C SER A 515 -25.06 0.92 -27.04
N PRO A 516 -26.09 0.79 -27.90
CA PRO A 516 -26.29 -0.38 -28.76
C PRO A 516 -25.34 -0.45 -29.98
N ASN A 517 -24.23 0.29 -30.01
CA ASN A 517 -23.30 0.35 -31.15
C ASN A 517 -21.84 -0.03 -30.85
N ALA A 518 -21.54 -0.64 -29.70
CA ALA A 518 -20.18 -1.13 -29.43
C ALA A 518 -20.00 -2.56 -29.98
N LYS A 519 -19.72 -2.66 -31.29
CA LYS A 519 -19.06 -3.86 -31.83
C LYS A 519 -17.57 -3.72 -31.54
N TYR A 520 -17.01 -4.67 -30.81
CA TYR A 520 -15.59 -4.74 -30.49
C TYR A 520 -14.77 -4.82 -31.78
N ASP A 521 -13.89 -3.85 -31.98
CA ASP A 521 -12.98 -3.74 -33.13
C ASP A 521 -11.55 -4.03 -32.64
N PRO A 522 -10.96 -5.20 -32.95
CA PRO A 522 -9.69 -5.65 -32.40
C PRO A 522 -8.47 -4.89 -32.93
N ASP A 523 -8.64 -4.00 -33.92
CA ASP A 523 -7.53 -3.32 -34.60
C ASP A 523 -7.24 -1.89 -34.08
N GLN A 524 -8.01 -1.35 -33.12
CA GLN A 524 -7.77 0.02 -32.60
C GLN A 524 -6.74 0.13 -31.47
N ASP A 525 -6.31 -0.99 -30.85
CA ASP A 525 -5.29 -1.00 -29.79
C ASP A 525 -3.95 -1.66 -30.21
N SER A 526 -3.77 -1.93 -31.50
CA SER A 526 -2.55 -2.56 -32.03
C SER A 526 -1.60 -1.55 -32.66
N ASP A 527 -0.98 -0.66 -31.86
CA ASP A 527 0.14 0.19 -32.31
C ASP A 527 1.48 -0.27 -31.71
N PHE A 528 1.88 -1.49 -32.09
CA PHE A 528 3.25 -1.97 -31.92
C PHE A 528 4.03 -1.69 -33.21
N GLY A 529 4.73 -0.56 -33.22
CA GLY A 529 5.78 -0.27 -34.19
C GLY A 529 6.89 -1.33 -34.15
N LYS A 530 7.12 -1.98 -35.29
CA LYS A 530 8.24 -2.89 -35.56
C LYS A 530 9.55 -2.10 -35.54
N GLU A 531 10.52 -2.50 -34.72
CA GLU A 531 11.86 -2.93 -35.18
C GLU A 531 12.80 -3.40 -34.04
N GLN A 532 13.18 -4.69 -34.18
CA GLN A 532 14.45 -5.38 -33.89
C GLN A 532 14.92 -5.75 -32.46
N ASP A 533 14.74 -7.06 -32.21
CA ASP A 533 15.79 -8.05 -31.94
C ASP A 533 16.43 -8.12 -30.54
N ALA A 534 15.64 -8.63 -29.61
CA ALA A 534 16.14 -9.71 -28.75
C ALA A 534 15.05 -10.78 -28.63
N LYS A 535 15.28 -11.94 -29.26
CA LYS A 535 14.45 -13.15 -29.05
C LYS A 535 14.48 -13.49 -27.56
N VAL A 536 13.39 -13.16 -26.87
CA VAL A 536 13.14 -13.71 -25.54
C VAL A 536 12.80 -15.18 -25.75
N ASP A 537 13.56 -16.05 -25.11
CA ASP A 537 13.37 -17.49 -25.21
C ASP A 537 12.17 -17.90 -24.34
N PHE A 538 10.99 -17.92 -24.96
CA PHE A 538 9.72 -18.35 -24.35
C PHE A 538 9.57 -19.87 -24.22
N SER A 539 10.61 -20.65 -24.53
CA SER A 539 10.64 -22.10 -24.30
C SER A 539 10.59 -22.48 -22.80
N LYS A 540 10.74 -21.50 -21.89
CA LYS A 540 10.55 -21.65 -20.43
C LYS A 540 9.19 -21.13 -19.98
N THR A 541 8.12 -21.69 -20.54
CA THR A 541 6.73 -21.40 -20.14
C THR A 541 6.39 -21.84 -18.70
N GLY A 542 7.22 -22.69 -18.08
CA GLY A 542 7.10 -23.06 -16.67
C GLY A 542 7.47 -21.95 -15.67
N GLY A 543 8.04 -20.83 -16.14
CA GLY A 543 8.38 -19.67 -15.30
C GLY A 543 7.27 -18.61 -15.20
N PHE A 544 6.22 -18.69 -16.02
CA PHE A 544 5.17 -17.67 -16.12
C PHE A 544 3.79 -18.14 -15.62
N ILE A 545 3.55 -19.46 -15.56
CA ILE A 545 2.48 -20.02 -14.74
C ILE A 545 3.06 -20.18 -13.34
N GLY A 546 2.79 -19.22 -12.45
CA GLY A 546 3.30 -19.27 -11.08
C GLY A 546 2.99 -20.63 -10.45
N GLU A 547 3.91 -21.17 -9.65
CA GLU A 547 3.67 -22.45 -8.95
C GLU A 547 2.33 -22.46 -8.19
N ASP A 548 1.88 -21.29 -7.72
CA ASP A 548 0.56 -21.07 -7.11
C ASP A 548 -0.62 -21.42 -8.02
N GLU A 549 -0.57 -21.07 -9.31
CA GLU A 549 -1.60 -21.41 -10.28
C GLU A 549 -1.64 -22.92 -10.51
N ARG A 550 -0.47 -23.57 -10.61
CA ARG A 550 -0.37 -25.03 -10.74
C ARG A 550 -0.99 -25.75 -9.54
N PHE A 551 -0.77 -25.27 -8.32
CA PHE A 551 -1.38 -25.84 -7.12
C PHE A 551 -2.87 -25.54 -7.00
N ALA A 552 -3.33 -24.36 -7.47
CA ALA A 552 -4.75 -24.03 -7.53
C ALA A 552 -5.50 -24.95 -8.50
N TYR A 553 -4.95 -25.22 -9.68
CA TYR A 553 -5.56 -26.12 -10.67
C TYR A 553 -5.62 -27.56 -10.17
N LYS A 554 -4.48 -28.09 -9.69
CA LYS A 554 -4.45 -29.44 -9.09
C LYS A 554 -5.46 -29.58 -7.94
N ARG A 555 -5.62 -28.54 -7.12
CA ARG A 555 -6.60 -28.49 -6.02
C ARG A 555 -8.03 -28.45 -6.52
N ALA A 556 -8.34 -27.62 -7.51
CA ALA A 556 -9.67 -27.54 -8.10
C ALA A 556 -10.10 -28.87 -8.72
N THR A 557 -9.22 -29.52 -9.49
CA THR A 557 -9.45 -30.88 -10.00
C THR A 557 -9.68 -31.88 -8.85
N SER A 558 -8.83 -31.86 -7.82
CA SER A 558 -8.96 -32.72 -6.63
C SER A 558 -10.29 -32.48 -5.88
N ARG A 559 -10.76 -31.22 -5.81
CA ARG A 559 -12.05 -30.83 -5.21
C ARG A 559 -13.24 -31.25 -6.07
N LEU A 560 -13.16 -31.16 -7.41
CA LEU A 560 -14.18 -31.68 -8.32
C LEU A 560 -14.41 -33.17 -8.11
N TRP A 561 -13.31 -33.93 -8.01
CA TRP A 561 -13.34 -35.36 -7.71
C TRP A 561 -14.07 -35.66 -6.40
N GLU A 562 -13.80 -34.89 -5.35
CA GLU A 562 -14.41 -35.11 -4.04
C GLU A 562 -15.88 -34.63 -3.99
N LEU A 563 -16.17 -33.42 -4.46
CA LEU A 563 -17.52 -32.83 -4.48
C LEU A 563 -18.52 -33.62 -5.32
N CYS A 564 -18.05 -34.29 -6.38
CA CYS A 564 -18.88 -35.11 -7.27
C CYS A 564 -18.88 -36.60 -6.89
N SER A 565 -18.19 -37.00 -5.82
CA SER A 565 -18.10 -38.40 -5.39
C SER A 565 -19.40 -38.89 -4.74
N LYS A 566 -19.66 -40.19 -4.82
CA LYS A 566 -20.81 -40.83 -4.16
C LYS A 566 -20.73 -40.70 -2.65
N GLN A 567 -19.53 -40.80 -2.07
CA GLN A 567 -19.32 -40.68 -0.62
C GLN A 567 -19.64 -39.28 -0.10
N TRP A 568 -19.29 -38.23 -0.85
CA TRP A 568 -19.61 -36.86 -0.48
C TRP A 568 -21.12 -36.61 -0.46
N HIS A 569 -21.82 -37.14 -1.46
CA HIS A 569 -23.28 -37.02 -1.57
C HIS A 569 -24.05 -37.89 -0.57
N ALA A 570 -23.45 -38.99 -0.10
CA ALA A 570 -24.03 -39.91 0.90
C ALA A 570 -24.03 -39.38 2.35
N ARG A 571 -23.51 -38.17 2.60
CA ARG A 571 -23.55 -37.54 3.93
C ARG A 571 -24.99 -37.15 4.30
N GLU A 572 -25.43 -37.61 5.47
CA GLU A 572 -26.74 -37.33 6.07
C GLU A 572 -26.59 -36.50 7.36
N GLY A 573 -27.61 -35.73 7.76
CA GLY A 573 -27.59 -34.87 8.96
C GLY A 573 -27.16 -33.41 8.70
N SER A 574 -26.41 -32.79 9.61
CA SER A 574 -25.89 -31.40 9.49
C SER A 574 -24.62 -31.34 8.60
N TRP A 575 -24.73 -31.82 7.36
CA TRP A 575 -23.59 -31.93 6.45
C TRP A 575 -23.17 -30.58 5.85
N TRP A 576 -24.13 -29.70 5.57
CA TRP A 576 -23.93 -28.35 5.06
C TRP A 576 -23.51 -27.40 6.18
N GLN A 577 -22.46 -26.60 5.94
CA GLN A 577 -21.85 -25.71 6.93
C GLN A 577 -21.70 -24.29 6.36
N PRO A 578 -22.79 -23.50 6.33
CA PRO A 578 -22.73 -22.14 5.80
C PRO A 578 -21.91 -21.20 6.70
N LEU A 579 -21.33 -20.15 6.12
CA LEU A 579 -20.63 -19.13 6.88
C LEU A 579 -21.59 -18.29 7.74
N THR A 580 -21.10 -17.82 8.89
CA THR A 580 -21.88 -16.97 9.81
C THR A 580 -22.24 -15.64 9.14
N SER A 581 -23.36 -15.04 9.53
CA SER A 581 -23.77 -13.72 9.02
C SER A 581 -22.75 -12.61 9.33
N SER A 582 -22.04 -12.71 10.46
CA SER A 582 -20.94 -11.79 10.80
C SER A 582 -19.77 -11.86 9.81
N ALA A 583 -19.43 -13.04 9.30
CA ALA A 583 -18.38 -13.19 8.30
C ALA A 583 -18.82 -12.68 6.92
N ARG A 584 -20.14 -12.55 6.70
CA ARG A 584 -20.77 -12.06 5.47
C ARG A 584 -21.26 -10.63 5.61
N HIS A 585 -20.43 -9.76 6.20
CA HIS A 585 -20.75 -8.35 6.49
C HIS A 585 -21.15 -7.50 5.26
N TRP A 586 -20.89 -7.99 4.05
CA TRP A 586 -21.35 -7.39 2.79
C TRP A 586 -22.82 -7.67 2.47
N GLU A 587 -23.45 -8.64 3.13
CA GLU A 587 -24.88 -8.93 3.07
C GLU A 587 -25.64 -7.96 4.00
N GLY A 588 -26.63 -7.22 3.49
CA GLY A 588 -27.51 -6.35 4.30
C GLY A 588 -27.44 -4.84 4.02
N SER A 589 -26.58 -4.40 3.10
CA SER A 589 -26.62 -3.02 2.59
C SER A 589 -27.88 -2.77 1.77
N LYS A 590 -28.49 -1.58 1.88
CA LYS A 590 -29.60 -1.21 0.99
C LYS A 590 -29.11 -1.20 -0.47
N PRO A 591 -29.94 -1.63 -1.45
CA PRO A 591 -29.58 -1.54 -2.85
C PRO A 591 -29.20 -0.10 -3.22
N SER A 592 -28.03 0.09 -3.83
CA SER A 592 -27.59 1.40 -4.28
C SER A 592 -28.58 1.95 -5.31
N SER A 593 -29.15 3.12 -5.01
CA SER A 593 -30.06 3.82 -5.93
C SER A 593 -29.28 4.91 -6.66
N PRO A 594 -29.36 5.00 -8.00
CA PRO A 594 -28.73 6.09 -8.74
C PRO A 594 -29.31 7.43 -8.27
N ALA A 595 -28.43 8.42 -8.07
CA ALA A 595 -28.86 9.77 -7.69
C ALA A 595 -29.77 10.36 -8.78
N PRO A 596 -30.89 11.00 -8.43
CA PRO A 596 -31.77 11.61 -9.43
C PRO A 596 -31.01 12.72 -10.16
N SER A 597 -30.84 12.55 -11.47
CA SER A 597 -30.16 13.49 -12.35
C SER A 597 -30.94 14.81 -12.47
N GLN A 598 -30.52 15.84 -11.73
CA GLN A 598 -31.00 17.20 -11.97
C GLN A 598 -30.27 17.84 -13.16
N LEU A 599 -30.64 17.45 -14.37
CA LEU A 599 -30.38 18.21 -15.59
C LEU A 599 -31.64 19.00 -15.95
N LYS A 600 -31.74 20.24 -15.45
CA LYS A 600 -32.70 21.23 -15.99
C LYS A 600 -32.10 21.85 -17.26
N ASN A 601 -32.55 21.37 -18.42
CA ASN A 601 -32.36 22.07 -19.69
C ASN A 601 -33.05 23.44 -19.67
N PRO A 602 -32.36 24.55 -19.97
CA PRO A 602 -33.04 25.83 -20.19
C PRO A 602 -33.71 25.80 -21.56
N LYS A 603 -35.04 25.68 -21.58
CA LYS A 603 -35.84 25.88 -22.79
C LYS A 603 -35.71 27.32 -23.27
N LYS A 604 -35.21 27.47 -24.50
CA LYS A 604 -35.43 28.64 -25.36
C LYS A 604 -36.91 29.02 -25.33
N ASN A 605 -37.21 30.25 -24.95
CA ASN A 605 -38.41 30.96 -25.40
C ASN A 605 -38.08 32.44 -25.50
N GLY A 606 -37.88 32.89 -26.74
CA GLY A 606 -37.83 34.31 -27.06
C GLY A 606 -39.23 34.91 -26.97
N ARG A 607 -39.32 36.09 -26.36
CA ARG A 607 -40.31 37.09 -26.73
C ARG A 607 -39.78 38.48 -26.42
N LEU A 608 -39.38 39.16 -27.49
CA LEU A 608 -39.18 40.61 -27.54
C LEU A 608 -40.40 41.32 -26.94
N ARG A 609 -40.19 42.25 -26.01
CA ARG A 609 -40.97 43.49 -25.94
C ARG A 609 -40.05 44.66 -25.62
N LEU A 610 -40.00 45.54 -26.61
CA LEU A 610 -39.44 46.87 -26.62
C LEU A 610 -40.34 47.80 -25.77
N ILE A 611 -39.81 48.46 -24.74
CA ILE A 611 -40.37 49.70 -24.20
C ILE A 611 -39.21 50.65 -23.86
N THR A 612 -39.12 51.70 -24.66
CA THR A 612 -38.34 52.94 -24.49
C THR A 612 -39.02 53.86 -23.47
N PHE A 613 -38.29 54.49 -22.55
CA PHE A 613 -38.56 55.79 -21.87
C PHE A 613 -37.35 56.10 -20.95
N THR A 614 -36.33 56.84 -21.41
CA THR A 614 -36.05 58.29 -21.22
C THR A 614 -35.98 58.84 -19.78
N VAL A 615 -34.94 59.66 -19.57
CA VAL A 615 -34.64 60.62 -18.46
C VAL A 615 -34.10 59.97 -17.18
N GLY A 616 -33.00 60.38 -16.54
CA GLY A 616 -32.09 61.54 -16.65
C GLY A 616 -31.43 61.72 -15.27
N LEU A 617 -30.16 62.19 -15.25
CA LEU A 617 -29.40 62.67 -14.07
C LEU A 617 -29.23 61.72 -12.86
N SER A 618 -28.05 61.08 -12.76
CA SER A 618 -27.17 61.18 -11.57
C SER A 618 -25.89 60.35 -11.80
N LEU A 619 -24.95 60.90 -12.57
CA LEU A 619 -23.69 60.23 -12.90
C LEU A 619 -22.52 61.20 -12.74
N THR A 620 -22.43 61.82 -11.56
CA THR A 620 -21.30 62.68 -11.16
C THR A 620 -20.95 62.60 -9.67
N VAL A 621 -21.45 61.60 -8.93
CA VAL A 621 -21.08 61.39 -7.50
C VAL A 621 -20.45 60.02 -7.24
N PHE A 622 -20.49 59.08 -8.19
CA PHE A 622 -19.95 57.72 -7.99
C PHE A 622 -18.50 57.51 -8.45
N CYS A 623 -17.88 58.48 -9.13
CA CYS A 623 -16.54 58.33 -9.72
C CYS A 623 -15.38 58.93 -8.90
N ILE A 624 -15.60 59.46 -7.70
CA ILE A 624 -14.53 60.03 -6.84
C ILE A 624 -14.19 59.14 -5.63
N ILE A 625 -14.94 58.07 -5.37
CA ILE A 625 -14.70 57.18 -4.21
C ILE A 625 -13.81 55.96 -4.55
N PHE A 626 -13.43 55.75 -5.81
CA PHE A 626 -12.66 54.57 -6.24
C PHE A 626 -11.15 54.76 -6.47
N LEU A 627 -10.57 55.93 -6.15
CA LEU A 627 -9.14 56.21 -6.38
C LEU A 627 -8.24 56.40 -5.15
N PHE A 628 -8.75 56.23 -3.93
CA PHE A 628 -7.89 56.15 -2.74
C PHE A 628 -8.40 55.08 -1.78
N ARG A 629 -8.09 53.82 -2.04
CA ARG A 629 -8.22 52.77 -1.03
C ARG A 629 -6.91 52.71 -0.24
N THR A 630 -6.83 53.50 0.82
CA THR A 630 -5.92 53.26 1.94
C THR A 630 -6.11 51.82 2.44
N PRO A 631 -5.04 51.09 2.79
CA PRO A 631 -5.18 49.72 3.26
C PRO A 631 -5.91 49.71 4.61
N PRO A 632 -6.89 48.82 4.83
CA PRO A 632 -7.52 48.70 6.13
C PRO A 632 -6.53 48.04 7.09
N SER A 633 -6.18 48.76 8.14
CA SER A 633 -5.59 48.23 9.36
C SER A 633 -6.56 47.26 10.04
N SER A 634 -5.99 46.19 10.60
CA SER A 634 -6.56 45.24 11.57
C SER A 634 -7.74 44.36 11.15
N GLY A 635 -7.43 43.07 10.93
CA GLY A 635 -8.20 41.98 11.55
C GLY A 635 -9.36 41.38 10.76
N THR A 636 -9.10 40.67 9.67
CA THR A 636 -9.90 39.51 9.23
C THR A 636 -9.00 38.49 8.52
N ARG A 637 -9.15 37.21 8.88
CA ARG A 637 -8.37 36.07 8.38
C ARG A 637 -8.58 35.92 6.86
N ASN A 638 -7.63 36.39 6.05
CA ASN A 638 -7.52 36.04 4.63
C ASN A 638 -6.92 34.64 4.50
N GLN A 639 -7.64 33.61 4.95
CA GLN A 639 -7.30 32.23 4.63
C GLN A 639 -8.20 31.80 3.47
N HIS A 640 -7.58 31.38 2.37
CA HIS A 640 -8.32 30.75 1.29
C HIS A 640 -9.02 29.49 1.80
N PRO A 641 -10.26 29.20 1.34
CA PRO A 641 -10.94 27.98 1.73
C PRO A 641 -10.15 26.75 1.22
N GLU A 642 -10.11 25.69 2.03
CA GLU A 642 -9.39 24.45 1.70
C GLU A 642 -9.83 23.84 0.36
N SER A 643 -11.12 23.97 0.04
CA SER A 643 -11.67 23.54 -1.25
C SER A 643 -11.06 24.26 -2.46
N LEU A 644 -10.59 25.50 -2.31
CA LEU A 644 -9.88 26.23 -3.36
C LEU A 644 -8.42 25.78 -3.46
N LEU A 645 -7.77 25.53 -2.32
CA LEU A 645 -6.37 25.13 -2.24
C LEU A 645 -6.08 23.74 -2.80
N GLU A 646 -7.07 22.84 -2.74
CA GLU A 646 -7.05 21.48 -3.30
C GLU A 646 -7.62 21.40 -4.73
N ASN A 647 -8.23 22.48 -5.25
CA ASN A 647 -8.84 22.46 -6.58
C ASN A 647 -7.77 22.55 -7.68
N LEU A 648 -7.46 21.40 -8.29
CA LEU A 648 -6.49 21.32 -9.38
C LEU A 648 -7.04 21.88 -10.71
N SER A 649 -8.36 22.09 -10.84
CA SER A 649 -9.00 22.44 -12.12
C SER A 649 -9.22 23.95 -12.32
N LEU A 650 -8.55 24.79 -11.54
CA LEU A 650 -8.64 26.26 -11.69
C LEU A 650 -8.21 26.71 -13.08
N ASN A 651 -8.98 27.62 -13.68
CA ASN A 651 -8.62 28.27 -14.93
C ASN A 651 -7.59 29.41 -14.69
N GLU A 652 -7.09 30.01 -15.76
CA GLU A 652 -5.99 30.99 -15.66
C GLU A 652 -6.37 32.26 -14.90
N ASP A 653 -7.56 32.80 -15.13
CA ASP A 653 -8.05 33.98 -14.41
C ASP A 653 -8.26 33.70 -12.92
N GLN A 654 -8.79 32.51 -12.61
CA GLN A 654 -8.93 32.02 -11.23
C GLN A 654 -7.57 31.83 -10.57
N CYS A 655 -6.58 31.25 -11.27
CA CYS A 655 -5.22 31.09 -10.76
C CYS A 655 -4.58 32.45 -10.42
N ARG A 656 -4.71 33.45 -11.31
CA ARG A 656 -4.16 34.81 -11.09
C ARG A 656 -4.87 35.54 -9.96
N ALA A 657 -6.18 35.35 -9.82
CA ALA A 657 -6.96 35.94 -8.75
C ALA A 657 -6.67 35.28 -7.39
N ALA A 658 -6.49 33.95 -7.37
CA ALA A 658 -6.22 33.18 -6.16
C ALA A 658 -4.78 33.38 -5.67
N PHE A 659 -3.79 33.41 -6.57
CA PHE A 659 -2.37 33.45 -6.23
C PHE A 659 -1.67 34.65 -6.89
N PRO A 660 -1.95 35.89 -6.43
CA PRO A 660 -1.44 37.09 -7.05
C PRO A 660 0.10 37.15 -6.99
N GLY A 661 0.74 37.42 -8.12
CA GLY A 661 2.20 37.54 -8.21
C GLY A 661 2.95 36.19 -8.25
N LEU A 662 2.25 35.05 -8.20
CA LEU A 662 2.85 33.71 -8.28
C LEU A 662 3.72 33.54 -9.55
N THR A 663 3.31 34.11 -10.69
CA THR A 663 3.97 33.92 -11.99
C THR A 663 5.06 34.94 -12.32
N LYS A 664 5.36 35.89 -11.42
CA LYS A 664 6.27 37.01 -11.71
C LYS A 664 7.61 36.55 -12.31
N GLU A 665 8.24 35.52 -11.76
CA GLU A 665 9.54 35.05 -12.26
C GLU A 665 9.46 34.43 -13.67
N ILE A 666 8.31 33.86 -14.04
CA ILE A 666 8.03 33.40 -15.40
C ILE A 666 7.92 34.63 -16.32
N ASP A 667 7.10 35.61 -15.91
CA ASP A 667 6.85 36.83 -16.68
C ASP A 667 8.14 37.62 -16.95
N ASP A 668 9.01 37.75 -15.94
CA ASP A 668 10.33 38.38 -16.07
C ASP A 668 11.22 37.64 -17.09
N THR A 669 11.17 36.31 -17.11
CA THR A 669 11.95 35.50 -18.07
C THR A 669 11.40 35.61 -19.48
N VAL A 670 10.08 35.67 -19.62
CA VAL A 670 9.40 35.89 -20.91
C VAL A 670 9.72 37.28 -21.47
N ALA A 671 9.85 38.29 -20.60
CA ALA A 671 10.22 39.65 -20.98
C ALA A 671 11.64 39.76 -21.57
N GLU A 672 12.53 38.79 -21.30
CA GLU A 672 13.86 38.70 -21.94
C GLU A 672 13.81 38.34 -23.43
N GLY A 673 12.62 38.03 -23.98
CA GLY A 673 12.39 37.81 -25.41
C GLY A 673 12.58 36.36 -25.87
N PRO A 674 12.40 36.12 -27.19
CA PRO A 674 12.44 34.79 -27.77
C PRO A 674 13.84 34.17 -27.75
N PHE A 675 13.89 32.86 -27.60
CA PHE A 675 15.11 32.07 -27.61
C PHE A 675 14.92 30.79 -28.41
N VAL A 676 16.02 30.14 -28.73
CA VAL A 676 16.05 28.94 -29.55
C VAL A 676 16.30 27.68 -28.71
N VAL A 677 15.40 26.72 -28.83
CA VAL A 677 15.57 25.35 -28.33
C VAL A 677 16.28 24.54 -29.40
N LYS A 678 17.53 24.16 -29.13
CA LYS A 678 18.38 23.42 -30.06
C LYS A 678 18.12 21.92 -29.96
N GLN A 679 18.09 21.24 -31.11
CA GLN A 679 17.95 19.79 -31.14
C GLN A 679 19.24 19.12 -30.70
N THR A 680 20.43 19.68 -30.97
CA THR A 680 21.75 19.15 -30.58
C THR A 680 22.49 20.17 -29.69
N GLY A 681 23.27 19.73 -28.69
CA GLY A 681 24.02 20.61 -27.76
C GLY A 681 23.82 20.28 -26.27
N GLU A 682 23.88 21.29 -25.39
CA GLU A 682 23.59 21.20 -23.94
C GLU A 682 22.11 20.85 -23.69
N ARG A 683 21.72 19.62 -24.03
CA ARG A 683 20.41 19.07 -23.70
C ARG A 683 20.32 18.93 -22.17
N GLY A 684 19.23 19.41 -21.58
CA GLY A 684 18.90 19.05 -20.21
C GLY A 684 18.75 17.52 -20.06
N PRO A 685 18.87 16.95 -18.85
CA PRO A 685 18.73 15.51 -18.62
C PRO A 685 17.42 14.90 -19.13
N VAL A 686 16.38 15.70 -19.35
CA VAL A 686 15.17 15.29 -20.06
C VAL A 686 14.79 16.37 -21.07
N GLN A 687 14.41 15.95 -22.27
CA GLN A 687 13.73 16.78 -23.26
C GLN A 687 12.36 16.16 -23.53
N ALA A 688 11.33 16.98 -23.45
CA ALA A 688 9.94 16.57 -23.57
C ALA A 688 9.16 17.52 -24.47
N ARG A 689 8.04 17.02 -24.96
CA ARG A 689 7.11 17.69 -25.84
C ARG A 689 5.71 17.64 -25.25
N ILE A 690 5.01 18.75 -25.34
CA ILE A 690 3.55 18.79 -25.22
C ILE A 690 3.01 18.98 -26.62
N LYS A 691 2.14 18.08 -27.05
CA LYS A 691 1.44 18.16 -28.33
C LYS A 691 0.02 17.62 -28.14
N ASP A 692 -0.99 18.35 -28.61
CA ASP A 692 -2.40 17.93 -28.53
C ASP A 692 -2.84 17.55 -27.10
N GLY A 693 -2.31 18.26 -26.09
CA GLY A 693 -2.59 17.99 -24.68
C GLY A 693 -1.96 16.71 -24.13
N LYS A 694 -1.05 16.05 -24.85
CA LYS A 694 -0.30 14.87 -24.40
C LYS A 694 1.16 15.21 -24.12
N LEU A 695 1.73 14.59 -23.10
CA LEU A 695 3.15 14.71 -22.74
C LEU A 695 3.93 13.53 -23.33
N SER A 696 4.96 13.82 -24.12
CA SER A 696 5.88 12.81 -24.68
C SER A 696 7.32 13.16 -24.35
N ILE A 697 8.14 12.15 -24.07
CA ILE A 697 9.57 12.26 -23.75
C ILE A 697 10.36 11.98 -25.02
N ILE A 698 11.02 13.01 -25.54
CA ILE A 698 11.89 12.93 -26.72
C ILE A 698 13.24 12.33 -26.35
N HIS A 699 13.78 12.75 -25.20
CA HIS A 699 15.08 12.30 -24.73
C HIS A 699 15.09 12.25 -23.21
N ALA A 700 15.72 11.21 -22.66
CA ALA A 700 16.05 11.12 -21.24
C ALA A 700 17.46 10.58 -21.08
N ALA A 701 18.25 11.20 -20.20
CA ALA A 701 19.54 10.70 -19.79
C ALA A 701 19.40 9.29 -19.18
N ARG A 702 20.38 8.42 -19.46
CA ARG A 702 20.36 7.03 -19.00
C ARG A 702 20.41 6.98 -17.47
N ARG A 703 19.82 5.94 -16.90
CA ARG A 703 19.77 5.76 -15.45
C ARG A 703 21.16 5.77 -14.80
N VAL A 704 22.16 5.20 -15.47
CA VAL A 704 23.56 5.15 -15.01
C VAL A 704 24.26 6.50 -14.96
N ASP A 705 23.78 7.47 -15.74
CA ASP A 705 24.35 8.82 -15.82
C ASP A 705 23.73 9.77 -14.77
N LEU A 706 22.67 9.33 -14.07
CA LEU A 706 21.94 10.11 -13.07
C LEU A 706 22.07 9.51 -11.68
N SER A 707 22.24 10.37 -10.66
CA SER A 707 22.15 9.94 -9.27
C SER A 707 20.71 9.54 -8.94
N GLN A 708 20.53 8.69 -7.92
CA GLN A 708 19.20 8.29 -7.48
C GLN A 708 18.32 9.50 -7.06
N GLU A 709 18.93 10.55 -6.50
CA GLU A 709 18.24 11.80 -6.16
C GLU A 709 17.76 12.55 -7.41
N MET A 710 18.58 12.59 -8.48
CA MET A 710 18.18 13.18 -9.77
C MET A 710 17.09 12.36 -10.47
N LEU A 711 17.12 11.03 -10.37
CA LEU A 711 16.06 10.16 -10.90
C LEU A 711 14.73 10.41 -10.20
N ASN A 712 14.74 10.53 -8.87
CA ASN A 712 13.54 10.84 -8.10
C ASN A 712 12.99 12.23 -8.46
N SER A 713 13.88 13.22 -8.62
CA SER A 713 13.54 14.59 -9.01
C SER A 713 12.92 14.64 -10.42
N ARG A 714 13.47 13.85 -11.36
CA ARG A 714 12.95 13.68 -12.72
C ARG A 714 11.54 13.12 -12.70
N THR A 715 11.35 11.99 -12.03
CA THR A 715 10.06 11.31 -11.97
C THR A 715 9.00 12.20 -11.32
N ALA A 716 9.33 12.85 -10.20
CA ALA A 716 8.44 13.79 -9.53
C ALA A 716 8.02 14.95 -10.45
N SER A 717 8.97 15.64 -11.09
CA SER A 717 8.66 16.78 -11.97
C SER A 717 7.78 16.37 -13.15
N LEU A 718 8.04 15.22 -13.78
CA LEU A 718 7.22 14.73 -14.89
C LEU A 718 5.78 14.39 -14.44
N HIS A 719 5.61 13.79 -13.26
CA HIS A 719 4.27 13.58 -12.68
C HIS A 719 3.55 14.90 -12.36
N GLN A 720 4.27 15.91 -11.86
CA GLN A 720 3.68 17.22 -11.60
C GLN A 720 3.20 17.89 -12.90
N ILE A 721 4.00 17.83 -13.97
CA ILE A 721 3.64 18.33 -15.30
C ILE A 721 2.44 17.57 -15.86
N HIS A 722 2.46 16.23 -15.82
CA HIS A 722 1.37 15.38 -16.31
C HIS A 722 0.07 15.68 -15.58
N ARG A 723 0.10 15.80 -14.25
CA ARG A 723 -1.05 16.23 -13.45
C ARG A 723 -1.54 17.61 -13.88
N ALA A 724 -0.65 18.57 -14.13
CA ALA A 724 -1.02 19.92 -14.54
C ALA A 724 -1.68 19.96 -15.92
N ILE A 725 -1.25 19.10 -16.84
CA ILE A 725 -1.85 18.91 -18.16
C ILE A 725 -3.26 18.29 -18.02
N LEU A 726 -3.37 17.14 -17.35
CA LEU A 726 -4.64 16.40 -17.22
C LEU A 726 -5.76 17.21 -16.55
N THR A 727 -5.40 18.01 -15.55
CA THR A 727 -6.37 18.80 -14.79
C THR A 727 -6.63 20.19 -15.41
N SER A 728 -5.98 20.52 -16.53
CA SER A 728 -6.12 21.84 -17.14
C SER A 728 -7.50 22.01 -17.78
N PRO A 729 -8.28 23.05 -17.42
CA PRO A 729 -9.59 23.28 -18.03
C PRO A 729 -9.50 23.80 -19.48
N SER A 730 -8.31 24.20 -19.93
CA SER A 730 -8.02 24.61 -21.30
C SER A 730 -6.79 23.88 -21.82
N ALA A 731 -6.76 23.59 -23.11
CA ALA A 731 -5.60 22.98 -23.74
C ALA A 731 -4.35 23.85 -23.51
N LEU A 732 -3.24 23.20 -23.13
CA LEU A 732 -1.94 23.85 -23.03
C LEU A 732 -1.31 23.93 -24.43
N PRO A 733 -0.53 24.98 -24.73
CA PRO A 733 0.06 25.17 -26.05
C PRO A 733 1.10 24.09 -26.34
N ASP A 734 1.18 23.71 -27.61
CA ASP A 734 2.20 22.81 -28.12
C ASP A 734 3.59 23.44 -27.94
N THR A 735 4.52 22.69 -27.36
CA THR A 735 5.87 23.17 -27.12
C THR A 735 6.85 22.04 -26.89
N ILE A 736 8.13 22.33 -27.08
CA ILE A 736 9.25 21.47 -26.71
C ILE A 736 10.05 22.18 -25.63
N PHE A 737 10.41 21.45 -24.58
CA PHE A 737 11.17 21.99 -23.45
C PHE A 737 12.18 20.98 -22.93
N SER A 738 13.16 21.50 -22.19
CA SER A 738 14.15 20.69 -21.48
C SER A 738 13.99 20.89 -19.98
N LEU A 739 14.16 19.81 -19.22
CA LEU A 739 14.19 19.83 -17.76
C LEU A 739 15.63 19.68 -17.29
N ASN A 740 16.02 20.45 -16.28
CA ASN A 740 17.31 20.38 -15.62
C ASN A 740 17.15 20.23 -14.11
N PHE A 741 17.59 19.08 -13.60
CA PHE A 741 17.47 18.70 -12.19
C PHE A 741 18.75 18.90 -11.39
N GLN A 742 19.81 19.43 -12.00
CA GLN A 742 21.03 19.76 -11.25
C GLN A 742 20.79 20.99 -10.38
N ASP A 743 21.51 21.05 -9.26
CA ASP A 743 21.43 22.17 -8.33
C ASP A 743 21.82 23.49 -9.02
N GLN A 744 22.91 23.46 -9.80
CA GLN A 744 23.33 24.58 -10.62
C GLN A 744 22.66 24.52 -12.00
N PRO A 745 21.92 25.56 -12.39
CA PRO A 745 21.27 25.62 -13.69
C PRO A 745 22.32 25.77 -14.81
N TYR A 746 22.09 25.08 -15.91
CA TYR A 746 22.84 25.23 -17.16
C TYR A 746 21.91 25.08 -18.36
N GLY A 747 22.37 25.53 -19.53
CA GLY A 747 21.61 25.52 -20.77
C GLY A 747 20.29 26.30 -20.69
N THR A 748 19.38 25.97 -21.61
CA THR A 748 18.03 26.55 -21.71
C THR A 748 16.99 25.52 -21.32
N ALA A 749 16.46 25.63 -20.10
CA ALA A 749 15.64 24.60 -19.48
C ALA A 749 14.76 25.14 -18.34
N PHE A 750 13.79 24.33 -17.93
CA PHE A 750 13.14 24.46 -16.62
C PHE A 750 14.15 24.01 -15.55
N THR A 751 14.39 24.86 -14.55
CA THR A 751 15.41 24.64 -13.49
C THR A 751 14.82 24.89 -12.11
N TYR A 752 15.31 24.22 -11.08
CA TYR A 752 14.86 24.48 -9.70
C TYR A 752 15.36 25.80 -9.13
N SER A 753 16.47 26.32 -9.68
CA SER A 753 17.04 27.58 -9.25
C SER A 753 17.55 28.44 -10.39
N ARG A 754 17.73 29.73 -10.08
CA ARG A 754 18.30 30.74 -10.96
C ARG A 754 19.07 31.74 -10.10
N ALA A 755 20.23 32.19 -10.58
CA ALA A 755 20.99 33.22 -9.88
C ALA A 755 20.19 34.54 -9.80
N ALA A 756 20.10 35.10 -8.59
CA ALA A 756 19.38 36.34 -8.30
C ALA A 756 20.03 37.53 -9.01
N SER A 757 21.37 37.58 -9.01
CA SER A 757 22.13 38.57 -9.76
C SER A 757 22.28 38.16 -11.22
N ALA A 758 21.92 39.06 -12.14
CA ALA A 758 22.14 38.87 -13.57
C ALA A 758 23.62 38.62 -13.92
N ALA A 759 24.56 39.17 -13.13
CA ALA A 759 26.00 38.99 -13.36
C ALA A 759 26.50 37.55 -13.17
N LEU A 760 25.74 36.73 -12.44
CA LEU A 760 26.04 35.31 -12.18
C LEU A 760 25.30 34.37 -13.14
N ARG A 761 24.47 34.90 -14.04
CA ARG A 761 23.77 34.11 -15.06
C ARG A 761 24.69 33.82 -16.24
N SER A 762 24.32 32.83 -17.06
CA SER A 762 25.04 32.53 -18.30
C SER A 762 25.15 33.78 -19.18
N LYS A 763 26.32 33.97 -19.78
CA LYS A 763 26.55 35.06 -20.75
C LYS A 763 26.02 34.72 -22.15
N ASP A 764 25.61 33.48 -22.37
CA ASP A 764 24.98 33.08 -23.63
C ASP A 764 23.64 33.81 -23.79
N PRO A 765 23.46 34.64 -24.83
CA PRO A 765 22.21 35.35 -25.06
C PRO A 765 21.01 34.42 -25.27
N ASN A 766 21.25 33.15 -25.61
CA ASN A 766 20.22 32.13 -25.82
C ASN A 766 19.89 31.32 -24.55
N ALA A 767 20.69 31.42 -23.48
CA ALA A 767 20.45 30.69 -22.23
C ALA A 767 19.24 31.27 -21.49
N ARG A 768 18.25 30.43 -21.18
CA ARG A 768 17.09 30.79 -20.35
C ARG A 768 16.81 29.74 -19.30
N ASN A 769 16.84 30.16 -18.03
CA ASN A 769 16.51 29.30 -16.90
C ASN A 769 15.16 29.72 -16.33
N PHE A 770 14.13 28.95 -16.66
CA PHE A 770 12.80 29.17 -16.11
C PHE A 770 12.64 28.40 -14.81
N LEU A 771 12.32 29.10 -13.73
CA LEU A 771 12.13 28.48 -12.42
C LEU A 771 10.93 27.54 -12.45
N MET A 772 11.12 26.29 -12.04
CA MET A 772 10.04 25.31 -11.86
C MET A 772 9.77 25.00 -10.38
N PRO A 773 8.56 24.53 -10.03
CA PRO A 773 8.26 24.03 -8.70
C PRO A 773 9.20 22.89 -8.29
N HIS A 774 9.49 22.80 -7.00
CA HIS A 774 10.41 21.80 -6.47
C HIS A 774 9.78 20.39 -6.47
N PHE A 775 10.58 19.33 -6.65
CA PHE A 775 10.06 17.95 -6.65
C PHE A 775 9.32 17.55 -5.37
N SER A 776 9.59 18.22 -4.25
CA SER A 776 8.97 17.93 -2.95
C SER A 776 7.49 18.26 -2.87
N PHE A 777 6.93 19.01 -3.82
CA PHE A 777 5.48 19.13 -3.99
C PHE A 777 4.83 17.76 -4.28
N TRP A 778 5.58 16.83 -4.88
CA TRP A 778 5.17 15.45 -5.08
C TRP A 778 5.63 14.55 -3.92
N ALA A 779 6.94 14.36 -3.77
CA ALA A 779 7.51 13.50 -2.73
C ALA A 779 8.98 13.80 -2.45
N TRP A 780 9.46 13.46 -1.25
CA TRP A 780 10.88 13.44 -0.89
C TRP A 780 11.19 12.15 -0.12
N ASN A 781 12.16 11.36 -0.59
CA ASN A 781 12.52 10.06 -0.02
C ASN A 781 13.27 10.11 1.35
N LEU A 782 13.39 11.28 1.97
CA LEU A 782 13.98 11.43 3.30
C LEU A 782 12.85 11.38 4.35
N PRO A 783 12.84 10.38 5.27
CA PRO A 783 11.73 10.19 6.21
C PRO A 783 11.40 11.41 7.08
N PHE A 784 12.41 12.19 7.46
CA PHE A 784 12.27 13.39 8.29
C PHE A 784 11.84 14.66 7.50
N ILE A 785 11.66 14.56 6.17
CA ILE A 785 11.17 15.66 5.32
C ILE A 785 9.79 15.31 4.73
N GLY A 786 9.72 14.30 3.86
CA GLY A 786 8.50 13.93 3.14
C GLY A 786 8.03 14.97 2.11
N SER A 787 6.78 14.88 1.68
CA SER A 787 6.16 15.84 0.74
C SER A 787 5.75 17.14 1.44
N ILE A 788 5.59 18.21 0.66
CA ILE A 788 5.08 19.50 1.15
C ILE A 788 3.70 19.34 1.78
N SER A 789 2.78 18.59 1.16
CA SER A 789 1.43 18.37 1.73
C SER A 789 1.46 17.68 3.09
N ARG A 790 2.34 16.68 3.27
CA ARG A 790 2.55 16.02 4.57
C ARG A 790 3.06 17.01 5.60
N ALA A 791 4.13 17.73 5.26
CA ALA A 791 4.75 18.70 6.16
C ALA A 791 3.78 19.85 6.51
N HIS A 792 3.01 20.34 5.55
CA HIS A 792 2.01 21.37 5.74
C HIS A 792 0.95 20.97 6.79
N SER A 793 0.42 19.75 6.69
CA SER A 793 -0.54 19.21 7.66
C SER A 793 0.08 19.08 9.06
N ALA A 794 1.28 18.49 9.16
CA ALA A 794 1.99 18.33 10.43
C ALA A 794 2.33 19.67 11.10
N ILE A 795 2.86 20.63 10.33
CA ILE A 795 3.19 21.98 10.78
C ILE A 795 1.92 22.72 11.22
N SER A 796 0.84 22.63 10.45
CA SER A 796 -0.41 23.34 10.79
C SER A 796 -1.04 22.81 12.08
N SER A 797 -0.98 21.50 12.33
CA SER A 797 -1.36 20.91 13.61
C SER A 797 -0.50 21.46 14.76
N LEU A 798 0.83 21.48 14.59
CA LEU A 798 1.76 21.98 15.61
C LEU A 798 1.53 23.46 15.93
N GLU A 799 1.50 24.32 14.91
CA GLU A 799 1.30 25.77 15.03
C GLU A 799 -0.08 26.15 15.57
N SER A 800 -1.09 25.28 15.44
CA SER A 800 -2.41 25.52 16.04
C SER A 800 -2.39 25.45 17.57
N SER A 801 -1.43 24.71 18.13
CA SER A 801 -1.30 24.46 19.58
C SER A 801 -0.18 25.24 20.26
N LEU A 802 0.73 25.84 19.48
CA LEU A 802 1.95 26.48 19.97
C LEU A 802 1.96 27.98 19.63
N SER A 803 1.91 28.85 20.65
CA SER A 803 2.05 30.30 20.44
C SER A 803 3.52 30.70 20.20
N PHE A 804 3.74 31.86 19.56
CA PHE A 804 5.09 32.35 19.29
C PHE A 804 5.93 32.53 20.57
N GLN A 805 5.31 32.96 21.67
CA GLN A 805 5.96 33.15 22.97
C GLN A 805 6.38 31.83 23.64
N GLN A 806 5.69 30.73 23.34
CA GLN A 806 5.99 29.40 23.87
C GLN A 806 7.11 28.68 23.10
N LYS A 807 7.54 29.23 21.95
CA LYS A 807 8.62 28.66 21.14
C LYS A 807 9.98 28.83 21.82
N ILE A 808 10.89 27.91 21.52
CA ILE A 808 12.25 27.90 22.04
C ILE A 808 12.98 29.15 21.51
N PRO A 809 13.51 30.04 22.38
CA PRO A 809 14.17 31.29 21.97
C PRO A 809 15.62 31.03 21.53
N LYS A 810 15.81 30.14 20.54
CA LYS A 810 17.10 29.81 19.97
C LYS A 810 17.04 29.77 18.45
N ALA A 811 18.17 30.06 17.81
CA ALA A 811 18.39 29.86 16.39
C ALA A 811 18.70 28.39 16.09
N VAL A 812 17.84 27.74 15.31
CA VAL A 812 17.99 26.32 14.97
C VAL A 812 18.51 26.10 13.54
N TRP A 813 19.43 25.15 13.40
CA TRP A 813 19.86 24.62 12.10
C TRP A 813 20.33 23.16 12.21
N ARG A 814 19.95 22.33 11.24
CA ARG A 814 20.55 21.00 11.00
C ARG A 814 20.87 20.83 9.53
N GLY A 815 22.11 20.56 9.18
CA GLY A 815 22.48 20.37 7.78
C GLY A 815 23.88 19.83 7.58
N THR A 816 24.20 19.51 6.33
CA THR A 816 25.54 19.07 5.95
C THR A 816 26.46 20.28 5.77
N SER A 817 27.61 20.30 6.43
CA SER A 817 28.45 21.50 6.56
C SER A 817 29.51 21.69 5.48
N TRP A 818 29.86 20.64 4.73
CA TRP A 818 31.05 20.66 3.86
C TRP A 818 30.82 21.15 2.43
N PHE A 819 29.58 21.23 1.95
CA PHE A 819 29.27 21.75 0.61
C PHE A 819 28.59 23.12 0.68
N ASN A 820 29.04 24.05 -0.17
CA ASN A 820 28.55 25.43 -0.27
C ASN A 820 28.65 25.92 -1.72
N SER A 821 28.05 27.08 -1.98
CA SER A 821 28.12 27.71 -3.29
C SER A 821 29.50 28.29 -3.54
N VAL A 822 29.90 28.35 -4.81
CA VAL A 822 31.19 28.90 -5.24
C VAL A 822 31.36 30.35 -4.82
N THR A 823 30.26 31.11 -4.79
CA THR A 823 30.22 32.51 -4.36
C THR A 823 30.33 32.69 -2.85
N SER A 824 30.03 31.65 -2.06
CA SER A 824 30.03 31.69 -0.59
C SER A 824 30.63 30.41 0.00
N PRO A 825 31.93 30.13 -0.24
CA PRO A 825 32.53 28.80 -0.04
C PRO A 825 32.57 28.32 1.41
N ARG A 826 32.45 29.24 2.38
CA ARG A 826 32.48 28.94 3.83
C ARG A 826 31.17 29.25 4.55
N LEU A 827 30.06 29.40 3.83
CA LEU A 827 28.79 29.85 4.41
C LEU A 827 28.36 29.01 5.62
N ARG A 828 28.28 27.68 5.48
CA ARG A 828 27.82 26.77 6.54
C ARG A 828 28.85 26.53 7.62
N GLN A 829 30.14 26.53 7.27
CA GLN A 829 31.23 26.41 8.24
C GLN A 829 31.27 27.65 9.14
N ASN A 830 31.13 28.84 8.57
CA ASN A 830 31.07 30.08 9.33
C ASN A 830 29.87 30.10 10.27
N LEU A 831 28.69 29.63 9.83
CA LEU A 831 27.53 29.50 10.71
C LEU A 831 27.87 28.66 11.95
N ILE A 832 28.39 27.44 11.76
CA ILE A 832 28.74 26.53 12.87
C ILE A 832 29.80 27.16 13.79
N LEU A 833 30.79 27.86 13.23
CA LEU A 833 31.83 28.53 14.00
C LEU A 833 31.26 29.66 14.86
N GLN A 834 30.37 30.50 14.30
CA GLN A 834 29.77 31.63 15.01
C GLN A 834 28.78 31.17 16.09
N THR A 835 28.11 30.04 15.90
CA THR A 835 27.09 29.52 16.82
C THR A 835 27.63 28.56 17.88
N LYS A 836 28.89 28.15 17.78
CA LYS A 836 29.48 27.16 18.68
C LYS A 836 29.46 27.65 20.13
N ASN A 837 28.89 26.84 21.02
CA ASN A 837 28.76 27.13 22.46
C ASN A 837 27.98 28.42 22.79
N GLN A 838 27.18 28.93 21.86
CA GLN A 838 26.35 30.11 22.10
C GLN A 838 25.01 29.70 22.74
N PRO A 839 24.57 30.34 23.84
CA PRO A 839 23.33 29.96 24.54
C PRO A 839 22.07 30.20 23.71
N TRP A 840 22.12 31.15 22.77
CA TRP A 840 21.05 31.51 21.85
C TRP A 840 21.01 30.63 20.58
N ALA A 841 21.91 29.66 20.43
CA ALA A 841 21.99 28.82 19.23
C ALA A 841 21.79 27.34 19.53
N ASP A 842 21.11 26.66 18.61
CA ASP A 842 20.96 25.20 18.53
C ASP A 842 21.27 24.78 17.08
N VAL A 843 22.56 24.87 16.74
CA VAL A 843 23.05 24.69 15.37
C VAL A 843 24.08 23.58 15.33
N GLU A 844 23.78 22.53 14.57
CA GLU A 844 24.64 21.35 14.47
C GLU A 844 24.70 20.80 13.05
N SER A 845 25.84 20.18 12.70
CA SER A 845 25.96 19.40 11.47
C SER A 845 25.23 18.05 11.61
N LEU A 846 24.66 17.56 10.50
CA LEU A 846 24.03 16.25 10.47
C LEU A 846 25.07 15.13 10.66
N ASN A 847 24.81 14.23 11.59
CA ASN A 847 25.56 13.02 11.87
C ASN A 847 24.94 11.86 11.08
N TRP A 848 25.39 11.69 9.83
CA TRP A 848 24.90 10.63 8.95
C TRP A 848 25.31 9.24 9.46
N THR A 849 24.35 8.31 9.48
CA THR A 849 24.56 6.89 9.80
C THR A 849 24.25 6.03 8.58
N GLY A 850 25.16 5.13 8.23
CA GLY A 850 25.08 4.26 7.05
C GLY A 850 26.25 4.44 6.08
N SER A 851 26.69 3.38 5.42
CA SER A 851 27.73 3.43 4.39
C SER A 851 27.17 4.20 3.20
N GLY A 852 27.86 5.24 2.72
CA GLY A 852 27.43 6.11 1.62
C GLY A 852 27.35 5.45 0.24
N GLY A 853 26.84 4.22 0.15
CA GLY A 853 26.55 3.53 -1.09
C GLY A 853 25.30 4.09 -1.77
N PRO A 854 25.21 3.99 -3.11
CA PRO A 854 24.17 4.63 -3.92
C PRO A 854 22.73 4.15 -3.65
N ASN A 855 22.54 3.03 -2.93
CA ASN A 855 21.24 2.40 -2.69
C ASN A 855 20.83 2.30 -1.20
N GLN A 856 21.57 2.92 -0.26
CA GLN A 856 21.20 2.94 1.15
C GLN A 856 20.42 4.21 1.51
N GLN A 857 19.33 4.07 2.27
CA GLN A 857 18.53 5.21 2.73
C GLN A 857 19.34 6.01 3.75
N LYS A 858 19.78 7.21 3.35
CA LYS A 858 20.56 8.10 4.22
C LYS A 858 19.71 8.53 5.41
N ASN A 859 20.13 8.16 6.63
CA ASN A 859 19.53 8.63 7.87
C ASN A 859 20.57 9.35 8.72
N ALA A 860 20.13 10.24 9.61
CA ALA A 860 21.03 10.96 10.51
C ALA A 860 20.47 10.97 11.94
N THR A 861 21.33 10.68 12.92
CA THR A 861 20.91 10.48 14.33
C THR A 861 20.41 11.74 15.01
N ASN A 862 20.91 12.91 14.58
CA ASN A 862 20.50 14.22 15.08
C ASN A 862 19.64 15.01 14.08
N ALA A 863 19.02 14.32 13.10
CA ALA A 863 18.08 14.97 12.18
C ALA A 863 16.82 15.40 12.93
N LEU A 864 16.37 16.63 12.67
CA LEU A 864 15.06 17.10 13.10
C LEU A 864 14.05 16.89 11.97
N ALA A 865 12.86 16.44 12.34
CA ALA A 865 11.73 16.46 11.41
C ALA A 865 11.42 17.90 11.02
N THR A 866 10.86 18.09 9.83
CA THR A 866 10.61 19.42 9.29
C THR A 866 9.67 20.25 10.17
N GLU A 867 8.66 19.60 10.75
CA GLU A 867 7.73 20.17 11.71
C GLU A 867 8.38 20.58 13.04
N ASP A 868 9.47 19.94 13.46
CA ASP A 868 10.13 20.25 14.73
C ASP A 868 10.93 21.56 14.68
N PHE A 869 11.36 22.02 13.49
CA PHE A 869 11.94 23.35 13.33
C PHE A 869 10.96 24.46 13.75
N CYS A 870 9.66 24.24 13.56
CA CYS A 870 8.62 25.19 13.94
C CYS A 870 8.48 25.37 15.46
N ARG A 871 9.13 24.54 16.29
CA ARG A 871 9.18 24.72 17.75
C ARG A 871 10.09 25.87 18.19
N TYR A 872 10.95 26.36 17.30
CA TYR A 872 11.93 27.41 17.58
C TYR A 872 11.45 28.77 17.08
N LYS A 873 11.80 29.85 17.79
CA LYS A 873 11.50 31.21 17.34
C LYS A 873 12.28 31.61 16.10
N TYR A 874 13.55 31.19 16.01
CA TYR A 874 14.48 31.60 14.97
C TYR A 874 14.94 30.38 14.17
N ILE A 875 14.68 30.39 12.87
CA ILE A 875 15.06 29.30 11.97
C ILE A 875 16.12 29.82 11.01
N VAL A 876 17.29 29.19 10.99
CA VAL A 876 18.35 29.59 10.08
C VAL A 876 18.20 28.87 8.74
N HIS A 877 18.19 29.63 7.65
CA HIS A 877 18.23 29.11 6.29
C HIS A 877 19.61 29.33 5.66
N THR A 878 20.17 28.27 5.08
CA THR A 878 21.44 28.32 4.34
C THR A 878 21.29 27.69 2.96
N GLU A 879 21.93 28.33 1.98
CA GLU A 879 22.13 27.80 0.64
C GLU A 879 23.11 26.61 0.66
N GLY A 880 23.05 25.79 -0.39
CA GLY A 880 23.93 24.62 -0.59
C GLY A 880 24.92 24.88 -1.70
N ILE A 881 25.04 23.95 -2.64
CA ILE A 881 25.77 24.17 -3.89
C ILE A 881 25.13 25.33 -4.68
N ALA A 882 23.79 25.37 -4.68
CA ALA A 882 22.96 26.47 -5.14
C ALA A 882 21.84 26.72 -4.11
N TYR A 883 20.58 26.62 -4.51
CA TYR A 883 19.43 26.71 -3.61
C TYR A 883 19.40 25.56 -2.57
N SER A 884 18.50 25.67 -1.59
CA SER A 884 18.21 24.59 -0.64
C SER A 884 16.72 24.31 -0.62
N GLY A 885 16.33 23.09 -1.03
CA GLY A 885 14.92 22.66 -1.11
C GLY A 885 14.16 22.69 0.23
N ARG A 886 14.85 22.90 1.35
CA ARG A 886 14.22 23.08 2.67
C ARG A 886 13.55 24.45 2.82
N PHE A 887 13.94 25.46 2.03
CA PHE A 887 13.51 26.85 2.24
C PHE A 887 11.99 27.00 2.37
N GLN A 888 11.25 26.45 1.39
CA GLN A 888 9.78 26.44 1.37
C GLN A 888 9.15 25.83 2.62
N PHE A 889 9.79 24.83 3.23
CA PHE A 889 9.28 24.22 4.45
C PHE A 889 9.47 25.13 5.67
N LEU A 890 10.62 25.79 5.77
CA LEU A 890 10.90 26.74 6.85
C LEU A 890 9.96 27.95 6.77
N GLN A 891 9.53 28.31 5.56
CA GLN A 891 8.57 29.40 5.34
C GLN A 891 7.14 29.08 5.79
N MET A 892 6.83 27.81 6.09
CA MET A 892 5.53 27.45 6.65
C MET A 892 5.45 27.67 8.16
N CYS A 893 6.58 27.69 8.89
CA CYS A 893 6.55 27.89 10.34
C CYS A 893 6.16 29.33 10.70
N ASN A 894 5.46 29.51 11.82
CA ASN A 894 5.30 30.82 12.46
C ASN A 894 6.58 31.15 13.26
N SER A 895 7.70 31.26 12.57
CA SER A 895 9.04 31.47 13.12
C SER A 895 9.80 32.46 12.23
N VAL A 896 10.70 33.25 12.81
CA VAL A 896 11.51 34.21 12.04
C VAL A 896 12.58 33.46 11.28
N VAL A 897 12.54 33.51 9.95
CA VAL A 897 13.61 32.95 9.12
C VAL A 897 14.77 33.95 9.02
N LEU A 898 15.96 33.49 9.42
CA LEU A 898 17.22 34.21 9.39
C LEU A 898 18.11 33.64 8.29
N THR A 899 18.59 34.47 7.36
CA THR A 899 19.42 33.99 6.25
C THR A 899 20.27 35.11 5.66
N PRO A 900 21.47 34.86 5.12
CA PRO A 900 22.13 35.82 4.26
C PRO A 900 21.26 36.16 3.06
N PRO A 901 21.47 37.32 2.40
CA PRO A 901 20.72 37.64 1.18
C PRO A 901 20.84 36.52 0.15
N ILE A 902 19.67 36.01 -0.25
CA ILE A 902 19.53 34.83 -1.11
C ILE A 902 20.15 35.10 -2.47
N GLN A 903 21.02 34.21 -2.93
CA GLN A 903 21.73 34.32 -4.21
C GLN A 903 21.11 33.42 -5.28
N TRP A 904 20.43 32.36 -4.87
CA TRP A 904 19.78 31.38 -5.73
C TRP A 904 18.26 31.42 -5.50
N LEU A 905 17.55 32.03 -6.45
CA LEU A 905 16.10 32.14 -6.42
C LEU A 905 15.44 30.79 -6.72
N GLN A 906 14.36 30.50 -6.01
CA GLN A 906 13.34 29.50 -6.35
C GLN A 906 12.06 30.21 -6.81
N HIS A 907 11.11 29.46 -7.38
CA HIS A 907 9.88 29.99 -7.98
C HIS A 907 9.02 30.93 -7.09
N THR A 908 9.17 30.89 -5.77
CA THR A 908 8.45 31.74 -4.81
C THR A 908 9.33 32.77 -4.10
N THR A 909 10.64 32.79 -4.35
CA THR A 909 11.61 33.59 -3.60
C THR A 909 11.38 35.08 -3.77
N HIS A 910 10.85 35.55 -4.91
CA HIS A 910 10.56 36.97 -5.15
C HIS A 910 9.49 37.57 -4.22
N MET A 911 8.72 36.72 -3.54
CA MET A 911 7.67 37.15 -2.60
C MET A 911 8.24 37.50 -1.21
N VAL A 912 9.51 37.21 -0.95
CA VAL A 912 10.13 37.57 0.34
C VAL A 912 10.43 39.07 0.39
N LYS A 913 10.22 39.63 1.57
CA LYS A 913 10.39 41.05 1.91
C LYS A 913 11.44 41.14 3.03
N PRO A 914 12.73 41.27 2.67
CA PRO A 914 13.81 41.19 3.65
C PRO A 914 13.98 42.47 4.46
N LEU A 915 14.08 42.29 5.78
CA LEU A 915 14.66 43.26 6.71
C LEU A 915 16.16 43.00 6.80
N PHE A 916 17.00 43.98 6.47
CA PHE A 916 18.45 43.80 6.59
C PHE A 916 18.92 44.13 8.00
N SER A 917 19.73 43.25 8.58
CA SER A 917 20.28 43.43 9.93
C SER A 917 21.08 44.72 10.09
N ASN A 918 21.67 45.24 9.02
CA ASN A 918 22.41 46.50 9.04
C ASN A 918 21.56 47.77 9.24
N THR A 919 20.24 47.64 9.12
CA THR A 919 19.29 48.72 9.42
C THR A 919 18.81 48.69 10.86
N LEU A 920 19.18 47.67 11.64
CA LEU A 920 18.79 47.52 13.03
C LEU A 920 19.67 48.39 13.94
N THR A 921 19.07 48.91 15.00
CA THR A 921 19.75 49.73 16.00
C THR A 921 19.73 49.02 17.35
N LEU A 922 20.92 48.69 17.87
CA LEU A 922 21.13 48.12 19.20
C LEU A 922 21.89 49.10 20.09
N LYS A 923 21.72 48.99 21.41
CA LYS A 923 22.52 49.75 22.39
C LYS A 923 23.79 48.96 22.73
N GLY A 924 24.96 49.59 22.69
CA GLY A 924 26.23 49.02 23.18
C GLY A 924 27.20 48.54 22.09
N GLU A 925 28.22 47.75 22.46
CA GLU A 925 29.29 47.31 21.54
C GLU A 925 28.80 46.40 20.40
N GLU A 926 27.67 45.71 20.61
CA GLU A 926 27.01 44.84 19.62
C GLU A 926 26.53 45.60 18.37
N GLU A 927 26.27 46.92 18.48
CA GLU A 927 25.86 47.78 17.35
C GLU A 927 26.91 47.82 16.24
N LYS A 928 28.21 47.71 16.58
CA LYS A 928 29.29 47.67 15.60
C LYS A 928 29.23 46.43 14.71
N LYS A 929 28.69 45.31 15.20
CA LYS A 929 28.55 44.06 14.43
C LYS A 929 27.46 44.14 13.37
N LEU A 930 26.43 44.95 13.60
CA LEU A 930 25.33 45.17 12.65
C LEU A 930 25.77 46.05 11.47
N LYS A 931 26.85 46.82 11.57
CA LYS A 931 27.30 47.74 10.51
C LYS A 931 28.01 46.96 9.38
N TRP A 932 27.27 46.57 8.36
CA TRP A 932 27.78 46.02 7.11
C TRP A 932 26.99 46.52 5.90
N GLU A 933 27.58 46.46 4.71
CA GLU A 933 26.88 46.76 3.46
C GLU A 933 26.86 45.54 2.54
N PRO A 934 25.73 45.24 1.87
CA PRO A 934 25.69 44.16 0.89
C PRO A 934 26.56 44.51 -0.31
N SER A 935 27.15 43.47 -0.92
CA SER A 935 27.93 43.64 -2.14
C SER A 935 27.06 44.27 -3.26
N LYS A 936 27.69 44.93 -4.23
CA LYS A 936 26.98 45.55 -5.38
C LYS A 936 26.03 44.57 -6.07
N GLN A 937 26.44 43.31 -6.21
CA GLN A 937 25.65 42.25 -6.81
C GLN A 937 24.42 41.88 -5.96
N MET A 938 24.59 41.81 -4.64
CA MET A 938 23.50 41.52 -3.70
C MET A 938 22.52 42.68 -3.59
N ALA A 939 23.01 43.93 -3.61
CA ALA A 939 22.19 45.12 -3.62
C ALA A 939 21.37 45.23 -4.92
N ALA A 940 21.94 44.82 -6.06
CA ALA A 940 21.22 44.75 -7.33
C ALA A 940 20.14 43.65 -7.34
N ALA A 941 20.42 42.49 -6.72
CA ALA A 941 19.46 41.40 -6.59
C ALA A 941 18.30 41.71 -5.62
N TRP A 942 18.58 42.51 -4.58
CA TRP A 942 17.60 42.89 -3.54
C TRP A 942 17.56 44.43 -3.38
N PRO A 943 16.98 45.16 -4.37
CA PRO A 943 17.05 46.62 -4.40
C PRO A 943 16.10 47.30 -3.39
N VAL A 944 15.02 46.62 -2.99
CA VAL A 944 14.01 47.17 -2.08
C VAL A 944 14.40 46.86 -0.64
N ARG A 945 14.36 47.90 0.22
CA ARG A 945 14.54 47.79 1.66
C ARG A 945 13.19 47.86 2.35
N TYR A 946 12.86 46.85 3.14
CA TYR A 946 11.60 46.80 3.88
C TYR A 946 11.82 47.23 5.32
N LYS A 947 10.83 47.93 5.88
CA LYS A 947 10.80 48.27 7.30
C LYS A 947 10.43 47.04 8.15
N PRO A 948 10.73 47.04 9.45
CA PRO A 948 10.40 45.91 10.33
C PRO A 948 8.90 45.56 10.35
N GLU A 949 8.00 46.50 10.08
CA GLU A 949 6.54 46.28 10.05
C GLU A 949 6.07 45.61 8.75
N GLU A 950 6.87 45.63 7.69
CA GLU A 950 6.54 45.09 6.37
C GLU A 950 7.28 43.79 6.04
N ALA A 951 8.40 43.56 6.72
CA ALA A 951 9.28 42.43 6.44
C ALA A 951 8.68 41.09 6.86
N ASN A 952 9.03 40.03 6.12
CA ASN A 952 8.64 38.64 6.40
C ASN A 952 9.85 37.69 6.49
N ILE A 953 11.07 38.22 6.41
CA ILE A 953 12.31 37.48 6.57
C ILE A 953 13.41 38.46 7.01
N VAL A 954 14.46 37.99 7.68
CA VAL A 954 15.58 38.82 8.10
C VAL A 954 16.85 38.38 7.38
N PHE A 955 17.50 39.36 6.74
CA PHE A 955 18.77 39.21 6.05
C PHE A 955 19.95 39.58 6.94
N VAL A 956 20.80 38.61 7.24
CA VAL A 956 22.00 38.76 8.09
C VAL A 956 23.27 38.81 7.23
N LYS A 957 24.40 39.15 7.85
CA LYS A 957 25.69 39.22 7.17
C LYS A 957 26.11 37.82 6.66
N PRO A 958 26.70 37.68 5.46
CA PRO A 958 27.08 36.39 4.89
C PRO A 958 28.09 35.56 5.69
N ASP A 959 28.82 36.18 6.61
CA ASP A 959 29.76 35.50 7.52
C ASP A 959 29.16 35.16 8.89
N TRP A 960 27.89 35.50 9.11
CA TRP A 960 27.11 35.28 10.35
C TRP A 960 27.60 36.01 11.60
N GLN A 961 28.53 36.95 11.48
CA GLN A 961 29.10 37.65 12.64
C GLN A 961 28.08 38.51 13.40
N ASP A 962 27.04 38.96 12.70
CA ASP A 962 25.96 39.79 13.22
C ASP A 962 24.75 38.98 13.70
N LEU A 963 24.79 37.65 13.59
CA LEU A 963 23.66 36.78 13.90
C LEU A 963 23.23 36.88 15.37
N GLY A 964 24.19 36.87 16.30
CA GLY A 964 23.92 37.00 17.73
C GLY A 964 23.28 38.35 18.08
N ALA A 965 23.84 39.45 17.54
CA ALA A 965 23.29 40.79 17.70
C ALA A 965 21.87 40.90 17.12
N THR A 966 21.65 40.32 15.93
CA THR A 966 20.32 40.29 15.30
C THR A 966 19.29 39.57 16.18
N ILE A 967 19.66 38.43 16.78
CA ILE A 967 18.77 37.68 17.68
C ILE A 967 18.52 38.45 18.98
N ALA A 968 19.53 39.10 19.55
CA ALA A 968 19.36 39.97 20.71
C ALA A 968 18.36 41.10 20.44
N TRP A 969 18.47 41.75 19.27
CA TRP A 969 17.52 42.79 18.85
C TRP A 969 16.09 42.25 18.68
N LEU A 970 15.93 41.05 18.12
CA LEU A 970 14.61 40.43 17.95
C LEU A 970 13.98 40.04 19.30
N GLU A 971 14.77 39.61 20.29
CA GLU A 971 14.28 39.34 21.65
C GLU A 971 13.95 40.64 22.42
N GLU A 972 14.66 41.76 22.15
CA GLU A 972 14.30 43.09 22.68
C GLU A 972 13.01 43.65 22.04
N ASN A 973 12.64 43.16 20.85
CA ASN A 973 11.49 43.62 20.07
C ASN A 973 10.55 42.44 19.71
N PRO A 974 9.93 41.79 20.70
CA PRO A 974 9.19 40.54 20.49
C PRO A 974 7.98 40.70 19.57
N ASP A 975 7.28 41.84 19.63
CA ASP A 975 6.13 42.14 18.76
C ASP A 975 6.54 42.24 17.29
N VAL A 976 7.73 42.78 17.03
CA VAL A 976 8.31 42.88 15.68
C VAL A 976 8.70 41.50 15.19
N ALA A 977 9.38 40.70 16.02
CA ALA A 977 9.78 39.33 15.69
C ALA A 977 8.56 38.45 15.36
N GLU A 978 7.52 38.48 16.21
CA GLU A 978 6.26 37.78 15.95
C GLU A 978 5.58 38.29 14.68
N GLY A 979 5.58 39.61 14.46
CA GLY A 979 5.04 40.22 13.24
C GLY A 979 5.72 39.70 11.97
N ILE A 980 7.05 39.58 11.96
CA ILE A 980 7.82 39.06 10.83
C ILE A 980 7.45 37.59 10.56
N ALA A 981 7.49 36.76 11.60
CA ALA A 981 7.14 35.34 11.54
C ALA A 981 5.71 35.11 11.03
N ARG A 982 4.75 35.89 11.57
CA ARG A 982 3.35 35.81 11.20
C ARG A 982 3.11 36.23 9.76
N ARG A 983 3.70 37.35 9.29
CA ARG A 983 3.56 37.79 7.89
C ARG A 983 4.13 36.79 6.90
N GLN A 984 5.19 36.07 7.28
CA GLN A 984 5.74 34.98 6.48
C GLN A 984 4.74 33.84 6.31
N ARG A 985 4.21 33.31 7.43
CA ARG A 985 3.23 32.23 7.40
C ARG A 985 1.92 32.66 6.74
N ASP A 986 1.41 33.86 7.06
CA ASP A 986 0.18 34.39 6.47
C ASP A 986 0.32 34.55 4.95
N LEU A 987 1.49 34.97 4.46
CA LEU A 987 1.75 35.05 3.03
C LEU A 987 1.73 33.67 2.39
N PHE A 988 2.58 32.74 2.83
CA PHE A 988 2.78 31.46 2.13
C PHE A 988 1.70 30.41 2.42
N VAL A 989 1.30 30.26 3.69
CA VAL A 989 0.27 29.31 4.13
C VAL A 989 -1.13 29.92 3.99
N GLY A 990 -1.33 31.15 4.50
CA GLY A 990 -2.62 31.83 4.39
C GLY A 990 -3.01 32.15 2.94
N GLY A 991 -2.04 32.62 2.15
CA GLY A 991 -2.17 32.84 0.70
C GLY A 991 -2.10 31.57 -0.15
N GLY A 992 -1.83 30.40 0.45
CA GLY A 992 -1.92 29.11 -0.25
C GLY A 992 -0.85 28.83 -1.31
N TYR A 993 0.27 29.56 -1.32
CA TYR A 993 1.32 29.42 -2.36
C TYR A 993 2.05 28.06 -2.35
N PHE A 994 1.90 27.29 -1.29
CA PHE A 994 2.43 25.92 -1.20
C PHE A 994 1.35 24.84 -1.35
N SER A 995 0.15 25.20 -1.83
CA SER A 995 -0.93 24.24 -2.06
C SER A 995 -0.79 23.49 -3.40
N PRO A 996 -1.44 22.32 -3.55
CA PRO A 996 -1.51 21.61 -4.82
C PRO A 996 -2.09 22.44 -5.97
N ALA A 997 -3.07 23.31 -5.68
CA ALA A 997 -3.64 24.23 -6.67
C ALA A 997 -2.62 25.27 -7.13
N ALA A 998 -1.87 25.90 -6.23
CA ALA A 998 -0.85 26.90 -6.58
C ALA A 998 0.26 26.29 -7.46
N GLU A 999 0.75 25.11 -7.09
CA GLU A 999 1.75 24.37 -7.86
C GLU A 999 1.25 24.07 -9.29
N THR A 1000 0.02 23.58 -9.40
CA THR A 1000 -0.61 23.25 -10.68
C THR A 1000 -0.82 24.50 -11.54
N CYS A 1001 -1.29 25.60 -10.95
CA CYS A 1001 -1.39 26.90 -11.60
C CYS A 1001 -0.03 27.38 -12.12
N TYR A 1002 1.04 27.24 -11.33
CA TYR A 1002 2.39 27.65 -11.72
C TYR A 1002 2.90 26.81 -12.89
N TRP A 1003 2.75 25.48 -12.87
CA TRP A 1003 3.16 24.62 -13.99
C TRP A 1003 2.49 24.99 -15.31
N ARG A 1004 1.17 25.26 -15.29
CA ARG A 1004 0.43 25.70 -16.48
C ARG A 1004 0.91 27.05 -16.98
N ALA A 1005 1.11 28.01 -16.08
CA ALA A 1005 1.64 29.32 -16.43
C ALA A 1005 3.06 29.23 -17.00
N LEU A 1006 3.89 28.35 -16.45
CA LEU A 1006 5.25 28.10 -16.91
C LEU A 1006 5.26 27.56 -18.35
N ILE A 1007 4.43 26.55 -18.64
CA ILE A 1007 4.31 25.97 -19.99
C ILE A 1007 3.82 27.04 -20.99
N ARG A 1008 2.80 27.82 -20.63
CA ARG A 1008 2.30 28.92 -21.48
C ARG A 1008 3.34 30.01 -21.67
N GLY A 1009 4.06 30.40 -20.62
CA GLY A 1009 5.12 31.40 -20.66
C GLY A 1009 6.26 30.96 -21.57
N TRP A 1010 6.73 29.73 -21.40
CA TRP A 1010 7.76 29.14 -22.24
C TRP A 1010 7.35 29.08 -23.72
N ALA A 1011 6.16 28.55 -24.02
CA ALA A 1011 5.67 28.40 -25.38
C ALA A 1011 5.54 29.73 -26.15
N LYS A 1012 5.36 30.86 -25.46
CA LYS A 1012 5.32 32.19 -26.09
C LYS A 1012 6.65 32.65 -26.68
N VAL A 1013 7.77 32.17 -26.13
CA VAL A 1013 9.12 32.67 -26.45
C VAL A 1013 10.06 31.60 -26.98
N ALA A 1014 9.77 30.32 -26.73
CA ALA A 1014 10.56 29.22 -27.25
C ALA A 1014 10.33 29.04 -28.75
N LYS A 1015 11.41 29.10 -29.53
CA LYS A 1015 11.43 28.76 -30.96
C LYS A 1015 12.27 27.52 -31.18
N THR A 1016 11.87 26.65 -32.09
CA THR A 1016 12.65 25.47 -32.48
C THR A 1016 13.55 25.80 -33.66
N GLU A 1017 14.79 25.32 -33.65
CA GLU A 1017 15.74 25.44 -34.77
C GLU A 1017 16.25 24.05 -35.16
N GLY A 1018 16.26 23.75 -36.47
CA GLY A 1018 16.64 22.46 -37.05
C GLY A 1018 15.51 21.75 -37.83
N GLN A 1019 15.87 20.95 -38.84
CA GLN A 1019 14.95 20.03 -39.52
C GLN A 1019 14.67 18.81 -38.62
N GLY A 1020 13.44 18.30 -38.61
CA GLY A 1020 13.07 17.05 -37.91
C GLY A 1020 12.33 17.19 -36.58
N TRP A 1021 12.09 18.40 -36.04
CA TRP A 1021 11.25 18.57 -34.85
C TRP A 1021 9.79 18.14 -35.06
N GLU A 1022 9.30 18.22 -36.30
CA GLU A 1022 7.97 17.71 -36.67
C GLU A 1022 7.94 16.18 -36.70
N GLU A 1023 9.03 15.55 -37.14
CA GLU A 1023 9.19 14.09 -37.28
C GLU A 1023 9.67 13.38 -36.00
N THR A 1024 10.21 14.13 -35.02
CA THR A 1024 10.70 13.55 -33.77
C THR A 1024 9.51 13.23 -32.86
N GLU A 1025 8.98 12.02 -33.00
CA GLU A 1025 8.02 11.46 -32.05
C GLU A 1025 8.75 10.99 -30.78
N GLY A 1026 8.20 11.37 -29.63
CA GLY A 1026 8.71 10.95 -28.32
C GLY A 1026 7.83 9.86 -27.72
N VAL A 1027 8.38 9.11 -26.77
CA VAL A 1027 7.64 8.10 -25.99
C VAL A 1027 6.60 8.79 -25.11
N THR A 1028 5.35 8.36 -25.10
CA THR A 1028 4.33 8.96 -24.21
C THR A 1028 4.77 8.89 -22.76
N PHE A 1029 4.37 9.87 -21.94
CA PHE A 1029 4.75 9.88 -20.53
C PHE A 1029 4.30 8.60 -19.81
N GLU A 1030 3.11 8.08 -20.13
CA GLU A 1030 2.56 6.84 -19.59
C GLU A 1030 3.49 5.66 -19.89
N GLN A 1031 3.92 5.51 -21.14
CA GLN A 1031 4.86 4.46 -21.55
C GLN A 1031 6.24 4.67 -20.91
N PHE A 1032 6.73 5.92 -20.86
CA PHE A 1032 8.00 6.26 -20.22
C PHE A 1032 7.99 5.97 -18.71
N ALA A 1033 6.87 6.19 -18.03
CA ALA A 1033 6.72 5.92 -16.60
C ALA A 1033 6.79 4.42 -16.29
N LEU A 1034 6.25 3.57 -17.16
CA LEU A 1034 6.30 2.11 -17.04
C LEU A 1034 7.66 1.53 -17.44
N GLY A 1035 8.27 2.06 -18.50
CA GLY A 1035 9.53 1.57 -19.08
C GLY A 1035 10.81 1.99 -18.36
N ASN A 1036 10.71 2.72 -17.24
CA ASN A 1036 11.83 3.36 -16.54
C ASN A 1036 12.79 2.39 -15.80
N SER A 1037 12.76 1.11 -16.17
CA SER A 1037 13.58 0.02 -15.62
C SER A 1037 14.87 -0.24 -16.41
N LYS A 1038 15.08 0.39 -17.58
CA LYS A 1038 16.30 0.27 -18.40
C LYS A 1038 17.22 1.49 -18.31
#